data_AF-A0A819P5R8-F1
#
_entry.id   AF-A0A819P5R8-F1
#
_cell.length_a   1.000
_cell.length_b   1.000
_cell.length_c   1.000
_cell.angle_alpha   90.00
_cell.angle_beta   90.00
_cell.angle_gamma   90.00
#
_symmetry.space_group_name_H-M   'P 1'
#
loop_
_entity.id
_entity.type
_entity.pdbx_description
1 polymer ?
#
loop_
_entity_poly.entity_id
_entity_poly.type
_entity_poly.pdbx_seq_one_letter_code
_entity_poly.pdbx_strand_id
1 'polypeptide(L)'
;MFAKVVEHFTELQRPIVTILAENEGLDYELEMENGYFKLPNGDFYPHNLFDAIQSLTSHSGDVMGEAIIRAAFNDITKFTLEPKRVVKLLPDRVESVKNAQMVIDRIQFQISASPIMQNLEQSWKNMSFSIRDNHPGTLLCVQRVFERKKIYTMENLPQTEKDIVSLMKEIPANDVIPQLLEQAMGIKVPKLNISPVTGQCYNIINDCTVPITIFKLETNYTLSPIGYLIPSDIKCELNPEIKDICEFVSSNAEYIESRLKDLNVVGNINAHDHVFHVSARVGGGYNVISTNVECNKFTKFTALREYRQFRLTLVNDVDLSTEFTAAVDNLPNFALEELESVKKFNAFFQRFGTHVVTSCFGGGAIEITASVETTKTFKSIEDMRGFASQLRAVFGNVFGLGIDSSYTGGYQRESRTNLSNISYTIALKGGDMAYHIRNLAQLSSDKASEHIQKWVQSLSVQPLMLNTNMHLVPLSYYVRKYNPNAAQEIDLASQELFKANLKYVSSLNPPPPPPRPDVPPPLQQKSSGCLKSGTFILLSDGRNLPVERIQAGDMVLDINLKPSRVVGVNHMFLDGKQFYGFSENNCFFTGGHIFARNKSNEFFVLSKHELLKDNPFLDDLNITEVQRDQSMEVMKINGNFGTTAVVCETVTIYRDETQYDATVPVYFLIVENETGTYIANGYVCRHSLPRFERWPKTLACLQKIFTSDVLKRNFTGKKLSIMALREMEKMADHVAEQLKKALSSNRFIFVHETTNAKQESILEESTMTQLSRYLTTMTEIAHDNYWSAFAMLIYGRCGGLFRDVLDNQKNETVSCSLLTDFVIKRVESFAKNN
;
A
#
# COMPACT_ATOMS: atom_id res chain seq x y z
N MET A 1 64.49 2.37 20.09
CA MET A 1 65.23 1.44 20.98
C MET A 1 64.82 0.00 20.72
N PHE A 2 63.52 -0.33 20.75
CA PHE A 2 62.99 -1.68 20.47
C PHE A 2 63.37 -2.24 19.08
N ALA A 3 63.29 -1.44 18.01
CA ALA A 3 63.69 -1.88 16.66
C ALA A 3 65.16 -2.36 16.61
N LYS A 4 66.09 -1.62 17.24
CA LYS A 4 67.50 -2.00 17.33
C LYS A 4 67.73 -3.28 18.15
N VAL A 5 66.87 -3.54 19.15
CA VAL A 5 66.91 -4.79 19.94
C VAL A 5 66.44 -5.97 19.09
N VAL A 6 65.33 -5.83 18.38
CA VAL A 6 64.84 -6.88 17.45
C VAL A 6 65.85 -7.14 16.33
N GLU A 7 66.49 -6.09 15.79
CA GLU A 7 67.53 -6.21 14.76
C GLU A 7 68.81 -6.89 15.24
N HIS A 8 69.18 -6.76 16.52
CA HIS A 8 70.40 -7.36 17.08
C HIS A 8 70.20 -8.77 17.64
N PHE A 9 68.98 -9.13 18.04
CA PHE A 9 68.72 -10.35 18.82
C PHE A 9 67.75 -11.35 18.14
N THR A 10 67.43 -11.18 16.85
CA THR A 10 66.56 -12.14 16.12
C THR A 10 67.21 -12.63 14.82
N GLU A 11 66.94 -13.89 14.46
CA GLU A 11 67.35 -14.50 13.17
C GLU A 11 66.29 -14.29 12.06
N LEU A 12 65.37 -13.33 12.24
CA LEU A 12 64.32 -13.08 11.27
C LEU A 12 64.91 -12.59 9.94
N GLN A 13 64.46 -13.19 8.84
CA GLN A 13 64.86 -12.78 7.50
C GLN A 13 64.43 -11.33 7.22
N ARG A 14 65.36 -10.52 6.70
CA ARG A 14 65.16 -9.10 6.43
C ARG A 14 64.41 -8.88 5.10
N PRO A 15 63.64 -7.78 4.97
CA PRO A 15 63.51 -6.66 5.92
C PRO A 15 62.54 -6.93 7.08
N ILE A 16 62.90 -6.47 8.28
CA ILE A 16 62.02 -6.44 9.46
C ILE A 16 61.42 -5.04 9.53
N VAL A 17 60.09 -4.92 9.50
CA VAL A 17 59.39 -3.64 9.67
C VAL A 17 58.67 -3.67 11.01
N THR A 18 59.01 -2.72 11.89
CA THR A 18 58.30 -2.50 13.14
C THR A 18 57.32 -1.35 12.95
N ILE A 19 56.07 -1.58 13.32
CA ILE A 19 55.01 -0.59 13.35
C ILE A 19 54.44 -0.47 14.75
N LEU A 20 53.85 0.67 15.06
CA LEU A 20 53.01 0.84 16.23
C LEU A 20 51.57 0.48 15.83
N ALA A 21 50.90 -0.37 16.62
CA ALA A 21 49.52 -0.78 16.38
C ALA A 21 48.75 -0.67 17.70
N GLU A 22 47.51 -0.17 17.64
CA GLU A 22 46.62 -0.05 18.80
C GLU A 22 45.24 -0.59 18.44
N ASN A 23 44.86 -1.73 19.01
CA ASN A 23 43.61 -2.41 18.71
C ASN A 23 42.42 -1.87 19.52
N GLU A 24 42.69 -1.11 20.58
CA GLU A 24 41.70 -0.58 21.52
C GLU A 24 41.68 0.95 21.51
N GLY A 25 41.83 1.56 20.32
CA GLY A 25 41.98 3.02 20.19
C GLY A 25 40.85 3.85 20.81
N LEU A 26 39.63 3.31 20.91
CA LEU A 26 38.50 3.95 21.61
C LEU A 26 38.70 3.97 23.13
N ASP A 27 39.22 2.89 23.72
CA ASP A 27 39.41 2.76 25.16
C ASP A 27 40.54 3.67 25.67
N TYR A 28 41.45 4.06 24.75
CA TYR A 28 42.53 5.01 24.99
C TYR A 28 42.23 6.44 24.52
N GLU A 29 40.99 6.74 24.15
CA GLU A 29 40.55 8.07 23.70
C GLU A 29 41.40 8.65 22.54
N LEU A 30 41.89 7.79 21.64
CA LEU A 30 42.68 8.25 20.49
C LEU A 30 41.80 9.04 19.50
N GLU A 31 42.34 10.14 18.98
CA GLU A 31 41.68 10.97 17.98
C GLU A 31 41.45 10.16 16.70
N MET A 32 40.20 10.10 16.21
CA MET A 32 39.91 9.54 14.89
C MET A 32 39.97 10.63 13.81
N GLU A 33 40.82 10.42 12.82
CA GLU A 33 40.93 11.29 11.64
C GLU A 33 40.65 10.45 10.39
N ASN A 34 39.65 10.85 9.59
CA ASN A 34 39.24 10.13 8.37
C ASN A 34 38.94 8.63 8.57
N GLY A 35 38.47 8.25 9.76
CA GLY A 35 38.14 6.85 10.09
C GLY A 35 39.32 6.02 10.62
N TYR A 36 40.45 6.63 10.91
CA TYR A 36 41.65 5.99 11.46
C TYR A 36 42.03 6.56 12.82
N PHE A 37 42.53 5.71 13.72
CA PHE A 37 43.06 6.18 14.99
C PHE A 37 44.44 6.81 14.79
N LYS A 38 44.59 8.06 15.19
CA LYS A 38 45.88 8.75 15.22
C LYS A 38 46.68 8.27 16.43
N LEU A 39 47.74 7.54 16.15
CA LEU A 39 48.64 6.99 17.16
C LEU A 39 49.54 8.09 17.74
N PRO A 40 50.14 7.88 18.93
CA PRO A 40 51.02 8.87 19.57
C PRO A 40 52.25 9.30 18.75
N ASN A 41 52.66 8.49 17.77
CA ASN A 41 53.76 8.81 16.85
C ASN A 41 53.29 9.58 15.60
N GLY A 42 52.00 9.91 15.49
CA GLY A 42 51.40 10.60 14.35
C GLY A 42 50.96 9.69 13.20
N ASP A 43 51.19 8.38 13.30
CA ASP A 43 50.70 7.42 12.31
C ASP A 43 49.20 7.16 12.48
N PHE A 44 48.58 6.57 11.46
CA PHE A 44 47.16 6.22 11.47
C PHE A 44 46.97 4.71 11.49
N TYR A 45 46.27 4.16 12.48
CA TYR A 45 45.95 2.73 12.56
C TYR A 45 44.54 2.43 12.02
N PRO A 46 44.33 1.37 11.21
CA PRO A 46 45.32 0.38 10.76
C PRO A 46 46.07 0.74 9.47
N HIS A 47 46.04 1.99 9.01
CA HIS A 47 46.68 2.42 7.75
C HIS A 47 48.20 2.14 7.72
N ASN A 48 48.91 2.47 8.79
CA ASN A 48 50.35 2.25 8.91
C ASN A 48 50.75 0.76 8.91
N LEU A 49 49.90 -0.10 9.51
CA LEU A 49 50.03 -1.56 9.45
C LEU A 49 49.87 -2.06 8.02
N PHE A 50 48.86 -1.55 7.32
CA PHE A 50 48.64 -1.89 5.92
C PHE A 50 49.82 -1.47 5.04
N ASP A 51 50.29 -0.23 5.15
CA ASP A 51 51.43 0.29 4.39
C ASP A 51 52.68 -0.55 4.61
N ALA A 52 52.93 -0.96 5.87
CA ALA A 52 54.05 -1.81 6.22
C ALA A 52 53.95 -3.20 5.59
N ILE A 53 52.78 -3.85 5.66
CA ILE A 53 52.56 -5.17 5.05
C ILE A 53 52.64 -5.08 3.52
N GLN A 54 52.04 -4.06 2.92
CA GLN A 54 52.09 -3.84 1.47
C GLN A 54 53.52 -3.57 1.01
N SER A 55 54.28 -2.76 1.76
CA SER A 55 55.69 -2.51 1.48
C SER A 55 56.49 -3.81 1.58
N LEU A 56 56.29 -4.62 2.62
CA LEU A 56 56.96 -5.91 2.81
C LEU A 56 56.71 -6.86 1.64
N THR A 57 55.44 -7.08 1.29
CA THR A 57 55.03 -7.98 0.19
C THR A 57 55.51 -7.48 -1.17
N SER A 58 55.51 -6.16 -1.39
CA SER A 58 56.05 -5.55 -2.62
C SER A 58 57.56 -5.71 -2.73
N HIS A 59 58.31 -5.48 -1.64
CA HIS A 59 59.78 -5.60 -1.61
C HIS A 59 60.26 -7.05 -1.70
N SER A 60 59.52 -8.00 -1.14
CA SER A 60 59.83 -9.42 -1.22
C SER A 60 59.43 -10.07 -2.55
N GLY A 61 58.64 -9.38 -3.37
CA GLY A 61 58.06 -9.94 -4.59
C GLY A 61 56.96 -10.98 -4.32
N ASP A 62 56.38 -10.99 -3.13
CA ASP A 62 55.27 -11.88 -2.75
C ASP A 62 53.94 -11.36 -3.33
N VAL A 63 53.73 -11.68 -4.61
CA VAL A 63 52.53 -11.30 -5.37
C VAL A 63 51.25 -11.85 -4.72
N MET A 64 51.32 -13.00 -4.05
CA MET A 64 50.17 -13.64 -3.41
C MET A 64 49.83 -12.95 -2.08
N GLY A 65 50.84 -12.68 -1.25
CA GLY A 65 50.68 -11.89 -0.03
C GLY A 65 50.12 -10.49 -0.33
N GLU A 66 50.62 -9.83 -1.38
CA GLU A 66 50.10 -8.53 -1.81
C GLU A 66 48.61 -8.62 -2.21
N ALA A 67 48.22 -9.65 -2.95
CA ALA A 67 46.83 -9.85 -3.38
C ALA A 67 45.88 -10.18 -2.22
N ILE A 68 46.30 -11.04 -1.28
CA ILE A 68 45.51 -11.41 -0.10
C ILE A 68 45.29 -10.20 0.80
N ILE A 69 46.32 -9.40 1.03
CA ILE A 69 46.23 -8.19 1.87
C ILE A 69 45.34 -7.16 1.17
N ARG A 70 45.50 -6.93 -0.13
CA ARG A 70 44.57 -6.07 -0.88
C ARG A 70 43.13 -6.55 -0.76
N ALA A 71 42.87 -7.85 -0.85
CA ALA A 71 41.53 -8.42 -0.72
C ALA A 71 40.96 -8.29 0.70
N ALA A 72 41.78 -8.53 1.73
CA ALA A 72 41.37 -8.45 3.13
C ALA A 72 41.04 -7.01 3.58
N PHE A 73 41.65 -6.01 2.95
CA PHE A 73 41.43 -4.59 3.24
C PHE A 73 40.63 -3.86 2.13
N ASN A 74 39.97 -4.61 1.23
CA ASN A 74 39.28 -4.06 0.05
C ASN A 74 37.89 -3.45 0.37
N ASP A 75 37.62 -3.00 1.58
CA ASP A 75 36.41 -2.23 1.86
C ASP A 75 36.56 -0.85 1.21
N ILE A 76 36.08 -0.76 -0.04
CA ILE A 76 36.18 0.36 -0.99
C ILE A 76 35.68 1.69 -0.39
N THR A 77 34.93 1.66 0.70
CA THR A 77 34.39 2.87 1.33
C THR A 77 35.35 3.60 2.25
N LYS A 78 36.44 2.97 2.71
CA LYS A 78 37.37 3.56 3.70
C LYS A 78 38.82 3.71 3.22
N PHE A 79 39.26 2.87 2.29
CA PHE A 79 40.66 2.85 1.81
C PHE A 79 40.74 3.16 0.32
N THR A 80 41.07 4.39 -0.05
CA THR A 80 41.34 4.74 -1.46
C THR A 80 42.76 4.30 -1.81
N LEU A 81 42.91 3.09 -2.32
CA LEU A 81 44.20 2.53 -2.71
C LEU A 81 44.54 2.87 -4.17
N GLU A 82 45.60 3.64 -4.40
CA GLU A 82 46.19 3.81 -5.73
C GLU A 82 46.94 2.51 -6.12
N PRO A 83 46.52 1.78 -7.19
CA PRO A 83 47.15 0.52 -7.54
C PRO A 83 48.53 0.74 -8.19
N LYS A 84 49.62 0.42 -7.48
CA LYS A 84 50.98 0.35 -8.08
C LYS A 84 51.13 -0.78 -9.13
N ARG A 85 50.34 -1.86 -9.03
CA ARG A 85 50.23 -2.94 -10.02
C ARG A 85 48.80 -3.45 -10.08
N VAL A 86 48.22 -3.56 -11.27
CA VAL A 86 46.92 -4.21 -11.50
C VAL A 86 47.16 -5.71 -11.61
N VAL A 87 46.95 -6.44 -10.51
CA VAL A 87 46.97 -7.91 -10.54
C VAL A 87 45.55 -8.38 -10.91
N LYS A 88 45.41 -9.03 -12.06
CA LYS A 88 44.15 -9.72 -12.39
C LYS A 88 44.00 -10.90 -11.44
N LEU A 89 43.00 -10.85 -10.56
CA LEU A 89 42.58 -12.01 -9.77
C LEU A 89 42.24 -13.17 -10.72
N LEU A 90 42.76 -14.35 -10.43
CA LEU A 90 42.36 -15.57 -11.14
C LEU A 90 40.89 -15.85 -10.78
N PRO A 91 40.01 -16.09 -11.77
CA PRO A 91 38.61 -16.35 -11.47
C PRO A 91 38.45 -17.66 -10.67
N ASP A 92 37.44 -17.75 -9.81
CA ASP A 92 37.18 -18.87 -8.87
C ASP A 92 37.14 -20.26 -9.51
N ARG A 93 36.93 -20.32 -10.82
CA ARG A 93 36.96 -21.53 -11.64
C ARG A 93 38.38 -22.09 -11.87
N VAL A 94 39.43 -21.34 -11.53
CA VAL A 94 40.82 -21.79 -11.67
C VAL A 94 41.14 -22.75 -10.53
N GLU A 95 41.60 -23.95 -10.90
CA GLU A 95 41.82 -25.07 -9.98
C GLU A 95 42.74 -24.71 -8.79
N SER A 96 43.75 -23.86 -9.02
CA SER A 96 44.64 -23.40 -7.94
C SER A 96 43.94 -22.49 -6.93
N VAL A 97 42.94 -21.69 -7.36
CA VAL A 97 42.10 -20.87 -6.46
C VAL A 97 41.17 -21.76 -5.65
N LYS A 98 40.53 -22.75 -6.29
CA LYS A 98 39.74 -23.77 -5.57
C LYS A 98 40.57 -24.52 -4.54
N ASN A 99 41.79 -24.90 -4.90
CA ASN A 99 42.71 -25.60 -3.99
C ASN A 99 43.17 -24.72 -2.84
N ALA A 100 43.50 -23.44 -3.09
CA ALA A 100 43.87 -22.49 -2.05
C ALA A 100 42.68 -22.19 -1.11
N GLN A 101 41.47 -22.02 -1.66
CA GLN A 101 40.24 -21.84 -0.89
C GLN A 101 39.95 -23.08 -0.04
N MET A 102 40.09 -24.29 -0.61
CA MET A 102 40.01 -25.55 0.14
C MET A 102 41.05 -25.64 1.26
N VAL A 103 42.27 -25.17 1.05
CA VAL A 103 43.33 -25.15 2.08
C VAL A 103 42.99 -24.14 3.18
N ILE A 104 42.55 -22.93 2.82
CA ILE A 104 42.10 -21.91 3.78
C ILE A 104 40.90 -22.39 4.58
N ASP A 105 39.94 -23.04 3.92
CA ASP A 105 38.83 -23.70 4.57
C ASP A 105 39.32 -24.83 5.47
N ARG A 106 40.37 -25.57 5.10
CA ARG A 106 40.95 -26.61 5.95
C ARG A 106 41.79 -26.08 7.09
N ILE A 107 42.24 -24.81 7.07
CA ILE A 107 42.94 -24.18 8.20
C ILE A 107 41.90 -23.98 9.31
N GLN A 108 41.94 -24.93 10.25
CA GLN A 108 40.88 -25.27 11.18
C GLN A 108 40.50 -24.14 12.15
N PHE A 109 39.25 -23.68 12.10
CA PHE A 109 38.53 -23.50 13.36
C PHE A 109 38.27 -24.91 13.90
N GLN A 110 38.83 -25.24 15.06
CA GLN A 110 38.46 -26.46 15.77
C GLN A 110 36.96 -26.37 16.08
N ILE A 111 36.14 -27.12 15.35
CA ILE A 111 34.71 -27.20 15.63
C ILE A 111 34.57 -27.88 16.98
N SER A 112 34.03 -27.17 17.95
CA SER A 112 33.83 -27.70 19.28
C SER A 112 32.87 -28.89 19.23
N ALA A 113 33.14 -29.96 20.00
CA ALA A 113 32.28 -31.14 20.06
C ALA A 113 31.01 -30.89 20.90
N SER A 114 30.34 -29.75 20.69
CA SER A 114 29.14 -29.36 21.43
C SER A 114 27.94 -30.25 21.07
N PRO A 115 26.91 -30.34 21.94
CA PRO A 115 25.69 -31.10 21.65
C PRO A 115 25.05 -30.75 20.31
N ILE A 116 25.09 -29.46 19.92
CA ILE A 116 24.54 -29.02 18.63
C ILE A 116 25.35 -29.58 17.45
N MET A 117 26.68 -29.57 17.51
CA MET A 117 27.51 -30.10 16.42
C MET A 117 27.33 -31.62 16.26
N GLN A 118 27.17 -32.35 17.38
CA GLN A 118 26.88 -33.78 17.37
C GLN A 118 25.51 -34.09 16.76
N ASN A 119 24.48 -33.31 17.09
CA ASN A 119 23.14 -33.46 16.50
C ASN A 119 23.13 -33.17 14.99
N LEU A 120 23.85 -32.13 14.55
CA LEU A 120 24.03 -31.83 13.12
C LEU A 120 24.73 -32.98 12.39
N GLU A 121 25.82 -33.52 12.97
CA GLU A 121 26.56 -34.62 12.37
C GLU A 121 25.72 -35.92 12.30
N GLN A 122 24.99 -36.24 13.36
CA GLN A 122 24.11 -37.41 13.40
C GLN A 122 22.97 -37.29 12.38
N SER A 123 22.35 -36.12 12.29
CA SER A 123 21.27 -35.89 11.31
C SER A 123 21.79 -35.94 9.88
N TRP A 124 22.97 -35.37 9.62
CA TRP A 124 23.64 -35.49 8.33
C TRP A 124 23.93 -36.96 7.97
N LYS A 125 24.44 -37.77 8.90
CA LYS A 125 24.66 -39.22 8.67
C LYS A 125 23.38 -39.98 8.33
N ASN A 126 22.25 -39.56 8.88
CA ASN A 126 20.93 -40.14 8.63
C ASN A 126 20.33 -39.72 7.27
N MET A 127 20.87 -38.68 6.61
CA MET A 127 20.45 -38.30 5.26
C MET A 127 20.90 -39.32 4.20
N SER A 128 20.14 -39.37 3.10
CA SER A 128 20.44 -40.27 1.98
C SER A 128 21.86 -40.04 1.44
N PHE A 129 22.49 -41.12 0.97
CA PHE A 129 23.83 -41.04 0.39
C PHE A 129 23.89 -40.05 -0.78
N SER A 130 22.88 -40.05 -1.64
CA SER A 130 22.80 -39.13 -2.79
C SER A 130 22.80 -37.66 -2.38
N ILE A 131 22.08 -37.27 -1.32
CA ILE A 131 22.08 -35.89 -0.82
C ILE A 131 23.48 -35.50 -0.33
N ARG A 132 24.14 -36.38 0.43
CA ARG A 132 25.47 -36.13 0.97
C ARG A 132 26.55 -36.03 -0.10
N ASP A 133 26.46 -36.88 -1.12
CA ASP A 133 27.40 -36.93 -2.24
C ASP A 133 27.24 -35.72 -3.18
N ASN A 134 26.01 -35.27 -3.42
CA ASN A 134 25.73 -34.09 -4.25
C ASN A 134 26.05 -32.75 -3.56
N HIS A 135 26.11 -32.72 -2.23
CA HIS A 135 26.36 -31.51 -1.46
C HIS A 135 27.50 -31.69 -0.42
N PRO A 136 28.72 -32.03 -0.86
CA PRO A 136 29.84 -32.20 0.03
C PRO A 136 30.18 -30.85 0.67
N GLY A 137 30.26 -30.80 2.00
CA GLY A 137 30.61 -29.60 2.76
C GLY A 137 29.45 -28.83 3.39
N THR A 138 28.18 -29.17 3.09
CA THR A 138 27.01 -28.53 3.73
C THR A 138 27.08 -28.60 5.25
N LEU A 139 27.35 -29.79 5.82
CA LEU A 139 27.49 -29.96 7.26
C LEU A 139 28.57 -29.03 7.84
N LEU A 140 29.76 -29.04 7.24
CA LEU A 140 30.89 -28.25 7.72
C LEU A 140 30.60 -26.75 7.68
N CYS A 141 29.89 -26.31 6.64
CA CYS A 141 29.48 -24.91 6.49
C CYS A 141 28.52 -24.49 7.62
N VAL A 142 27.47 -25.29 7.87
CA VAL A 142 26.51 -25.03 8.96
C VAL A 142 27.22 -25.02 10.31
N GLN A 143 28.07 -26.02 10.59
CA GLN A 143 28.81 -26.10 11.86
C GLN A 143 29.69 -24.87 12.09
N ARG A 144 30.38 -24.35 11.06
CA ARG A 144 31.19 -23.13 11.18
C ARG A 144 30.37 -21.90 11.50
N VAL A 145 29.21 -21.73 10.86
CA VAL A 145 28.34 -20.59 11.12
C VAL A 145 27.82 -20.66 12.55
N PHE A 146 27.44 -21.84 13.02
CA PHE A 146 26.99 -22.05 14.40
C PHE A 146 28.10 -21.79 15.42
N GLU A 147 29.33 -22.26 15.17
CA GLU A 147 30.50 -22.00 16.03
C GLU A 147 30.77 -20.48 16.10
N ARG A 148 30.81 -19.80 14.95
CA ARG A 148 31.03 -18.35 14.87
C ARG A 148 29.93 -17.55 15.59
N LYS A 149 28.68 -18.01 15.54
CA LYS A 149 27.53 -17.40 16.24
C LYS A 149 27.41 -17.88 17.70
N LYS A 150 28.34 -18.71 18.18
CA LYS A 150 28.37 -19.27 19.55
C LYS A 150 27.12 -20.07 19.91
N ILE A 151 26.57 -20.82 18.95
CA ILE A 151 25.39 -21.66 19.12
C ILE A 151 25.85 -23.06 19.54
N TYR A 152 26.08 -23.24 20.85
CA TYR A 152 26.63 -24.49 21.40
C TYR A 152 25.58 -25.37 22.09
N THR A 153 24.44 -24.80 22.48
CA THR A 153 23.37 -25.50 23.21
C THR A 153 22.00 -25.23 22.58
N MET A 154 20.99 -26.03 22.93
CA MET A 154 19.62 -25.85 22.43
C MET A 154 19.01 -24.50 22.85
N GLU A 155 19.45 -23.94 24.00
CA GLU A 155 19.02 -22.62 24.49
C GLU A 155 19.56 -21.47 23.62
N ASN A 156 20.67 -21.68 22.92
CA ASN A 156 21.27 -20.67 22.04
C ASN A 156 20.63 -20.65 20.66
N LEU A 157 19.61 -21.47 20.41
CA LEU A 157 18.99 -21.53 19.09
C LEU A 157 18.10 -20.33 18.81
N PRO A 158 18.05 -19.87 17.55
CA PRO A 158 17.15 -18.79 17.17
C PRO A 158 15.71 -19.22 17.43
N GLN A 159 15.00 -18.44 18.25
CA GLN A 159 13.62 -18.72 18.65
C GLN A 159 12.60 -17.94 17.81
N THR A 160 13.01 -16.81 17.23
CA THR A 160 12.12 -15.96 16.44
C THR A 160 12.38 -16.13 14.95
N GLU A 161 11.37 -15.85 14.12
CA GLU A 161 11.50 -15.85 12.66
C GLU A 161 12.66 -14.95 12.19
N LYS A 162 12.79 -13.78 12.83
CA LYS A 162 13.85 -12.79 12.58
C LYS A 162 15.24 -13.38 12.84
N ASP A 163 15.42 -14.09 13.94
CA ASP A 163 16.70 -14.69 14.30
C ASP A 163 17.05 -15.86 13.39
N ILE A 164 16.04 -16.66 12.99
CA ILE A 164 16.22 -17.77 12.04
C ILE A 164 16.69 -17.20 10.69
N VAL A 165 16.00 -16.20 10.14
CA VAL A 165 16.38 -15.57 8.86
C VAL A 165 17.77 -14.94 8.93
N SER A 166 18.08 -14.28 10.05
CA SER A 166 19.41 -13.70 10.30
C SER A 166 20.51 -14.77 10.28
N LEU A 167 20.27 -15.93 10.90
CA LEU A 167 21.17 -17.09 10.83
C LEU A 167 21.27 -17.62 9.39
N MET A 168 20.16 -17.75 8.68
CA MET A 168 20.15 -18.33 7.33
C MET A 168 20.90 -17.48 6.30
N LYS A 169 20.91 -16.16 6.42
CA LYS A 169 21.70 -15.27 5.52
C LYS A 169 23.21 -15.50 5.61
N GLU A 170 23.67 -16.00 6.75
CA GLU A 170 25.08 -16.24 7.02
C GLU A 170 25.53 -17.62 6.51
N ILE A 171 24.58 -18.47 6.14
CA ILE A 171 24.83 -19.79 5.57
C ILE A 171 24.62 -19.66 4.05
N PRO A 172 25.60 -20.03 3.20
CA PRO A 172 25.42 -20.11 1.76
C PRO A 172 24.17 -20.89 1.38
N ALA A 173 23.35 -20.31 0.49
CA ALA A 173 22.08 -20.90 0.07
C ALA A 173 22.28 -22.31 -0.52
N ASN A 174 21.61 -23.30 0.07
CA ASN A 174 21.60 -24.69 -0.36
C ASN A 174 20.30 -25.36 0.11
N ASP A 175 19.63 -26.07 -0.80
CA ASP A 175 18.31 -26.66 -0.58
C ASP A 175 18.29 -27.79 0.48
N VAL A 176 19.44 -28.34 0.83
CA VAL A 176 19.58 -29.36 1.87
C VAL A 176 19.62 -28.75 3.28
N ILE A 177 20.03 -27.49 3.43
CA ILE A 177 20.19 -26.87 4.75
C ILE A 177 18.87 -26.80 5.52
N PRO A 178 17.74 -26.36 4.93
CA PRO A 178 16.46 -26.34 5.65
C PRO A 178 16.08 -27.72 6.21
N GLN A 179 16.27 -28.78 5.40
CA GLN A 179 16.00 -30.15 5.83
C GLN A 179 16.94 -30.59 6.96
N LEU A 180 18.23 -30.23 6.89
CA LEU A 180 19.22 -30.57 7.92
C LEU A 180 18.90 -29.89 9.25
N LEU A 181 18.57 -28.60 9.22
CA LEU A 181 18.24 -27.83 10.41
C LEU A 181 16.91 -28.27 11.04
N GLU A 182 15.92 -28.62 10.23
CA GLU A 182 14.65 -29.14 10.73
C GLU A 182 14.85 -30.52 11.40
N GLN A 183 15.59 -31.43 10.77
CA GLN A 183 15.84 -32.77 11.32
C GLN A 183 16.73 -32.74 12.58
N ALA A 184 17.77 -31.91 12.59
CA ALA A 184 18.72 -31.87 13.70
C ALA A 184 18.19 -31.11 14.91
N MET A 185 17.38 -30.07 14.69
CA MET A 185 17.15 -29.03 15.69
C MET A 185 15.68 -28.58 15.78
N GLY A 186 14.82 -29.05 14.86
CA GLY A 186 13.45 -28.55 14.75
C GLY A 186 13.34 -27.11 14.22
N ILE A 187 14.42 -26.55 13.67
CA ILE A 187 14.40 -25.19 13.10
C ILE A 187 13.74 -25.22 11.74
N LYS A 188 12.55 -24.61 11.64
CA LYS A 188 11.84 -24.44 10.37
C LYS A 188 12.21 -23.10 9.75
N VAL A 189 12.85 -23.14 8.58
CA VAL A 189 13.15 -21.92 7.82
C VAL A 189 11.82 -21.30 7.33
N PRO A 190 11.56 -20.02 7.62
CA PRO A 190 10.31 -19.39 7.22
C PRO A 190 10.22 -19.21 5.70
N LYS A 191 9.00 -19.28 5.19
CA LYS A 191 8.68 -18.82 3.84
C LYS A 191 8.64 -17.30 3.83
N LEU A 192 9.01 -16.67 2.72
CA LEU A 192 8.86 -15.22 2.57
C LEU A 192 7.37 -14.85 2.73
N ASN A 193 7.01 -14.23 3.86
CA ASN A 193 5.63 -13.91 4.22
C ASN A 193 5.04 -12.71 3.46
N ILE A 194 5.79 -12.14 2.51
CA ILE A 194 5.29 -11.12 1.61
C ILE A 194 4.91 -11.85 0.33
N SER A 195 3.64 -11.73 -0.07
CA SER A 195 3.17 -12.28 -1.33
C SER A 195 4.09 -11.77 -2.45
N PRO A 196 4.89 -12.65 -3.08
CA PRO A 196 5.85 -12.22 -4.07
C PRO A 196 5.08 -11.56 -5.21
N VAL A 197 5.39 -10.30 -5.48
CA VAL A 197 4.78 -9.58 -6.60
C VAL A 197 5.24 -10.20 -7.92
N THR A 198 6.47 -10.73 -7.97
CA THR A 198 6.95 -11.55 -9.08
C THR A 198 6.07 -12.80 -9.27
N GLY A 199 5.59 -12.98 -10.49
CA GLY A 199 4.64 -14.03 -10.88
C GLY A 199 3.18 -13.58 -10.84
N GLN A 200 2.87 -12.44 -10.22
CA GLN A 200 1.50 -11.89 -10.21
C GLN A 200 1.15 -11.20 -11.52
N CYS A 201 -0.15 -11.16 -11.77
CA CYS A 201 -0.77 -10.37 -12.81
C CYS A 201 -0.65 -8.87 -12.54
N TYR A 202 -0.72 -8.07 -13.61
CA TYR A 202 -0.58 -6.63 -13.55
C TYR A 202 -1.52 -5.94 -14.52
N ASN A 203 -2.30 -4.97 -14.02
CA ASN A 203 -3.19 -4.17 -14.83
C ASN A 203 -2.52 -2.81 -15.13
N ILE A 204 -2.01 -2.69 -16.35
CA ILE A 204 -1.27 -1.50 -16.78
C ILE A 204 -2.13 -0.24 -16.88
N ILE A 205 -3.45 -0.38 -17.14
CA ILE A 205 -4.38 0.74 -17.20
C ILE A 205 -4.56 1.35 -15.81
N ASN A 206 -4.56 0.50 -14.78
CA ASN A 206 -4.75 0.91 -13.40
C ASN A 206 -3.43 1.09 -12.62
N ASP A 207 -2.27 0.91 -13.27
CA ASP A 207 -0.91 0.91 -12.65
C ASP A 207 -0.87 0.10 -11.34
N CYS A 208 -1.52 -1.07 -11.32
CA CYS A 208 -1.65 -1.89 -10.11
C CYS A 208 -1.42 -3.38 -10.35
N THR A 209 -0.89 -4.04 -9.33
CA THR A 209 -0.80 -5.50 -9.28
C THR A 209 -2.18 -6.09 -9.06
N VAL A 210 -2.44 -7.23 -9.68
CA VAL A 210 -3.61 -8.06 -9.43
C VAL A 210 -3.10 -9.29 -8.68
N PRO A 211 -3.58 -9.58 -7.45
CA PRO A 211 -3.02 -10.62 -6.57
C PRO A 211 -3.42 -12.04 -7.02
N ILE A 212 -3.27 -12.33 -8.30
CA ILE A 212 -3.53 -13.61 -8.98
C ILE A 212 -2.28 -13.94 -9.79
N THR A 213 -1.85 -15.19 -9.78
CA THR A 213 -0.77 -15.67 -10.64
C THR A 213 -1.33 -16.54 -11.76
N ILE A 214 -0.70 -16.49 -12.94
CA ILE A 214 -1.01 -17.39 -14.06
C ILE A 214 -0.20 -18.69 -13.99
N PHE A 215 0.65 -18.86 -12.98
CA PHE A 215 1.64 -19.95 -12.91
C PHE A 215 1.38 -20.91 -11.74
N LYS A 216 2.02 -22.09 -11.79
CA LYS A 216 2.01 -23.09 -10.71
C LYS A 216 3.23 -22.95 -9.77
N LEU A 217 3.31 -21.84 -9.02
CA LEU A 217 4.50 -21.48 -8.22
C LEU A 217 4.67 -22.28 -6.91
N GLU A 218 3.62 -22.94 -6.40
CA GLU A 218 3.63 -23.43 -5.01
C GLU A 218 4.12 -24.88 -4.85
N THR A 219 4.72 -25.47 -5.88
CA THR A 219 5.07 -26.91 -5.86
C THR A 219 6.35 -27.20 -5.10
N ASN A 220 7.38 -26.36 -5.23
CA ASN A 220 8.69 -26.56 -4.61
C ASN A 220 9.26 -25.24 -4.09
N TYR A 221 10.03 -25.32 -2.99
CA TYR A 221 10.66 -24.17 -2.37
C TYR A 221 12.17 -24.39 -2.23
N THR A 222 12.94 -23.33 -2.46
CA THR A 222 14.40 -23.31 -2.34
C THR A 222 14.84 -22.24 -1.35
N LEU A 223 16.01 -22.45 -0.74
CA LEU A 223 16.58 -21.46 0.18
C LEU A 223 17.14 -20.30 -0.63
N SER A 224 16.66 -19.09 -0.36
CA SER A 224 17.14 -17.87 -1.01
C SER A 224 18.35 -17.26 -0.28
N PRO A 225 19.18 -16.45 -0.97
CA PRO A 225 20.26 -15.68 -0.34
C PRO A 225 19.82 -14.71 0.76
N ILE A 226 18.53 -14.36 0.83
CA ILE A 226 17.97 -13.50 1.89
C ILE A 226 17.50 -14.29 3.12
N GLY A 227 17.76 -15.60 3.18
CA GLY A 227 17.47 -16.45 4.33
C GLY A 227 16.04 -16.99 4.41
N TYR A 228 15.21 -16.74 3.39
CA TYR A 228 13.83 -17.22 3.29
C TYR A 228 13.70 -18.40 2.32
N LEU A 229 12.69 -19.24 2.52
CA LEU A 229 12.20 -20.14 1.50
C LEU A 229 11.34 -19.38 0.48
N ILE A 230 11.65 -19.54 -0.81
CA ILE A 230 10.89 -18.96 -1.93
C ILE A 230 10.55 -20.06 -2.95
N PRO A 231 9.48 -19.90 -3.76
CA PRO A 231 9.21 -20.79 -4.89
C PRO A 231 10.44 -21.03 -5.76
N SER A 232 10.72 -22.28 -6.14
CA SER A 232 11.87 -22.62 -7.01
C SER A 232 11.80 -21.95 -8.39
N ASP A 233 10.59 -21.61 -8.83
CA ASP A 233 10.31 -20.89 -10.07
C ASP A 233 10.66 -19.39 -9.99
N ILE A 234 11.09 -18.90 -8.83
CA ILE A 234 11.52 -17.52 -8.60
C ILE A 234 12.97 -17.53 -8.14
N LYS A 235 13.83 -16.92 -8.95
CA LYS A 235 15.23 -16.67 -8.61
C LYS A 235 15.32 -15.43 -7.71
N CYS A 236 16.07 -15.54 -6.61
CA CYS A 236 16.41 -14.40 -5.76
C CYS A 236 17.91 -14.09 -5.87
N GLU A 237 18.24 -12.82 -6.14
CA GLU A 237 19.61 -12.32 -6.20
C GLU A 237 19.76 -11.15 -5.23
N LEU A 238 20.83 -11.14 -4.42
CA LEU A 238 21.18 -9.97 -3.63
C LEU A 238 21.55 -8.84 -4.59
N ASN A 239 20.93 -7.69 -4.41
CA ASN A 239 21.14 -6.51 -5.25
C ASN A 239 20.97 -5.25 -4.40
N PRO A 240 21.96 -4.95 -3.54
CA PRO A 240 21.93 -3.77 -2.71
C PRO A 240 22.11 -2.53 -3.59
N GLU A 241 21.06 -1.73 -3.72
CA GLU A 241 21.04 -0.51 -4.52
C GLU A 241 20.19 0.54 -3.79
N ILE A 242 20.64 1.80 -3.80
CA ILE A 242 19.82 2.93 -3.36
C ILE A 242 19.37 3.67 -4.62
N LYS A 243 18.06 3.84 -4.80
CA LYS A 243 17.50 4.61 -5.93
C LYS A 243 16.65 5.77 -5.43
N ASP A 244 16.99 6.97 -5.90
CA ASP A 244 16.19 8.16 -5.68
C ASP A 244 15.30 8.44 -6.89
N ILE A 245 14.03 8.75 -6.62
CA ILE A 245 13.00 9.04 -7.62
C ILE A 245 12.33 10.34 -7.22
N CYS A 246 12.59 11.39 -7.99
CA CYS A 246 11.99 12.71 -7.83
C CYS A 246 11.84 13.37 -9.20
N GLU A 247 10.98 12.80 -10.01
CA GLU A 247 10.73 13.21 -11.38
C GLU A 247 9.63 14.26 -11.46
N PHE A 248 9.86 15.24 -12.33
CA PHE A 248 8.90 16.29 -12.64
C PHE A 248 8.61 16.22 -14.13
N VAL A 249 7.34 16.04 -14.46
CA VAL A 249 6.87 15.86 -15.84
C VAL A 249 5.80 16.89 -16.13
N SER A 250 5.73 17.36 -17.38
CA SER A 250 4.89 18.49 -17.79
C SER A 250 3.47 18.07 -18.18
N SER A 251 3.23 16.77 -18.33
CA SER A 251 1.92 16.24 -18.70
C SER A 251 1.71 14.82 -18.17
N ASN A 252 0.45 14.38 -18.16
CA ASN A 252 0.13 13.00 -17.82
C ASN A 252 0.68 12.00 -18.85
N ALA A 253 0.82 12.40 -20.13
CA ALA A 253 1.40 11.55 -21.16
C ALA A 253 2.90 11.28 -20.90
N GLU A 254 3.67 12.33 -20.54
CA GLU A 254 5.08 12.18 -20.15
C GLU A 254 5.25 11.33 -18.89
N TYR A 255 4.33 11.47 -17.92
CA TYR A 255 4.29 10.59 -16.75
C TYR A 255 4.13 9.13 -17.17
N ILE A 256 3.13 8.85 -18.02
CA ILE A 256 2.84 7.51 -18.49
C ILE A 256 4.04 6.93 -19.24
N GLU A 257 4.66 7.68 -20.14
CA GLU A 257 5.85 7.23 -20.86
C GLU A 257 6.99 6.87 -19.90
N SER A 258 7.27 7.76 -18.94
CA SER A 258 8.28 7.52 -17.90
C SER A 258 7.93 6.29 -17.05
N ARG A 259 6.65 6.11 -16.74
CA ARG A 259 6.16 4.99 -15.94
C ARG A 259 6.26 3.66 -16.69
N LEU A 260 5.87 3.62 -17.96
CA LEU A 260 6.00 2.44 -18.83
C LEU A 260 7.46 2.01 -18.99
N LYS A 261 8.37 2.98 -19.09
CA LYS A 261 9.81 2.74 -19.09
C LYS A 261 10.29 2.14 -17.77
N ASP A 262 9.84 2.68 -16.64
CA ASP A 262 10.21 2.18 -15.31
C ASP A 262 9.65 0.79 -15.00
N LEU A 263 8.51 0.45 -15.61
CA LEU A 263 7.90 -0.89 -15.63
C LEU A 263 8.53 -1.84 -16.67
N ASN A 264 9.49 -1.34 -17.45
CA ASN A 264 10.17 -2.02 -18.53
C ASN A 264 9.20 -2.80 -19.44
N VAL A 265 8.09 -2.16 -19.80
CA VAL A 265 7.05 -2.74 -20.64
C VAL A 265 7.57 -2.84 -22.06
N VAL A 266 7.67 -4.05 -22.58
CA VAL A 266 8.11 -4.31 -23.96
C VAL A 266 6.90 -4.25 -24.88
N GLY A 267 6.80 -3.23 -25.73
CA GLY A 267 5.74 -3.11 -26.74
C GLY A 267 5.45 -1.68 -27.19
N ASN A 268 4.65 -1.53 -28.26
CA ASN A 268 4.22 -0.24 -28.79
C ASN A 268 2.96 0.26 -28.06
N ILE A 269 3.08 0.61 -26.78
CA ILE A 269 2.03 1.38 -26.09
C ILE A 269 2.35 2.86 -26.34
N ASN A 270 1.58 3.51 -27.20
CA ASN A 270 1.77 4.93 -27.49
C ASN A 270 1.19 5.78 -26.35
N ALA A 271 2.05 6.34 -25.50
CA ALA A 271 1.64 7.22 -24.39
C ALA A 271 0.92 8.50 -24.86
N HIS A 272 1.05 8.86 -26.14
CA HIS A 272 0.41 10.04 -26.73
C HIS A 272 -0.97 9.77 -27.35
N ASP A 273 -1.42 8.52 -27.43
CA ASP A 273 -2.78 8.25 -27.85
C ASP A 273 -3.72 8.87 -26.79
N HIS A 274 -4.46 9.90 -27.18
CA HIS A 274 -5.26 10.78 -26.30
C HIS A 274 -6.29 10.07 -25.40
N VAL A 275 -6.43 8.75 -25.52
CA VAL A 275 -7.41 7.92 -24.82
C VAL A 275 -6.77 6.98 -23.78
N PHE A 276 -5.44 6.82 -23.79
CA PHE A 276 -4.74 6.04 -22.77
C PHE A 276 -4.68 6.83 -21.46
N HIS A 277 -5.78 6.79 -20.71
CA HIS A 277 -5.85 7.31 -19.36
C HIS A 277 -5.46 6.20 -18.39
N VAL A 278 -4.22 6.23 -17.91
CA VAL A 278 -3.89 5.52 -16.68
C VAL A 278 -4.71 6.18 -15.57
N SER A 279 -5.77 5.52 -15.14
CA SER A 279 -6.70 5.97 -14.09
C SER A 279 -6.06 5.99 -12.69
N ALA A 280 -4.81 5.55 -12.60
CA ALA A 280 -4.07 5.44 -11.36
C ALA A 280 -3.65 6.79 -10.79
N ARG A 281 -3.45 6.80 -9.47
CA ARG A 281 -2.78 7.90 -8.78
C ARG A 281 -1.34 7.98 -9.29
N VAL A 282 -0.84 9.19 -9.55
CA VAL A 282 0.57 9.43 -9.86
C VAL A 282 1.43 8.77 -8.78
N GLY A 283 2.30 7.85 -9.19
CA GLY A 283 3.16 7.09 -8.29
C GLY A 283 4.10 7.99 -7.48
N GLY A 284 4.43 7.56 -6.27
CA GLY A 284 5.35 8.29 -5.39
C GLY A 284 6.69 8.57 -6.08
N GLY A 285 7.18 9.80 -5.95
CA GLY A 285 8.38 10.28 -6.63
C GLY A 285 8.12 10.92 -7.99
N TYR A 286 6.93 10.79 -8.58
CA TYR A 286 6.54 11.49 -9.80
C TYR A 286 5.65 12.69 -9.49
N ASN A 287 5.88 13.79 -10.21
CA ASN A 287 5.20 15.06 -9.99
C ASN A 287 4.74 15.61 -11.35
N VAL A 288 3.46 15.45 -11.66
CA VAL A 288 2.86 16.01 -12.88
C VAL A 288 2.55 17.48 -12.64
N ILE A 289 3.22 18.36 -13.36
CA ILE A 289 3.02 19.80 -13.26
C ILE A 289 2.21 20.30 -14.45
N SER A 290 1.06 20.92 -14.21
CA SER A 290 0.25 21.58 -15.25
C SER A 290 0.36 23.10 -15.14
N THR A 291 0.56 23.77 -16.27
CA THR A 291 0.63 25.25 -16.37
C THR A 291 -0.68 25.96 -16.04
N ASN A 292 -1.81 25.22 -16.03
CA ASN A 292 -3.16 25.79 -15.86
C ASN A 292 -3.77 25.54 -14.46
N VAL A 293 -2.96 25.21 -13.46
CA VAL A 293 -3.49 25.02 -12.10
C VAL A 293 -3.74 26.38 -11.46
N GLU A 294 -5.02 26.76 -11.33
CA GLU A 294 -5.42 27.86 -10.45
C GLU A 294 -4.98 27.52 -9.01
N CYS A 295 -3.86 28.12 -8.59
CA CYS A 295 -3.19 27.91 -7.30
C CYS A 295 -3.99 28.51 -6.13
N ASN A 296 -5.17 27.98 -5.84
CA ASN A 296 -5.96 28.44 -4.68
C ASN A 296 -5.85 27.49 -3.46
N LYS A 297 -5.08 26.39 -3.54
CA LYS A 297 -4.81 25.44 -2.43
C LYS A 297 -3.42 24.80 -2.55
N PHE A 298 -2.85 24.36 -1.42
CA PHE A 298 -1.54 23.70 -1.31
C PHE A 298 -1.28 22.69 -2.43
N THR A 299 -0.13 22.82 -3.10
CA THR A 299 0.32 21.82 -4.08
C THR A 299 1.18 20.78 -3.38
N LYS A 300 0.91 19.50 -3.61
CA LYS A 300 1.67 18.38 -3.03
C LYS A 300 2.68 17.85 -4.04
N PHE A 301 3.90 17.64 -3.56
CA PHE A 301 4.99 17.03 -4.30
C PHE A 301 5.52 15.84 -3.53
N THR A 302 6.00 14.82 -4.25
CA THR A 302 6.54 13.61 -3.65
C THR A 302 7.96 13.34 -4.14
N ALA A 303 8.77 12.79 -3.26
CA ALA A 303 10.06 12.17 -3.57
C ALA A 303 10.15 10.82 -2.88
N LEU A 304 10.82 9.88 -3.51
CA LEU A 304 10.94 8.51 -3.04
C LEU A 304 12.41 8.10 -3.06
N ARG A 305 12.92 7.59 -1.94
CA ARG A 305 14.21 6.87 -1.87
C ARG A 305 13.94 5.41 -1.59
N GLU A 306 14.34 4.55 -2.49
CA GLU A 306 14.28 3.10 -2.32
C GLU A 306 15.63 2.57 -1.82
N TYR A 307 15.56 1.68 -0.83
CA TYR A 307 16.67 0.85 -0.37
C TYR A 307 16.42 -0.57 -0.86
N ARG A 308 16.90 -0.90 -2.05
CA ARG A 308 16.79 -2.23 -2.66
C ARG A 308 17.82 -3.13 -2.00
N GLN A 309 17.39 -4.32 -1.63
CA GLN A 309 18.23 -5.32 -0.96
C GLN A 309 18.43 -6.54 -1.87
N PHE A 310 17.39 -6.91 -2.61
CA PHE A 310 17.40 -8.06 -3.49
C PHE A 310 16.45 -7.86 -4.67
N ARG A 311 16.57 -8.73 -5.65
CA ARG A 311 15.72 -8.80 -6.83
C ARG A 311 15.14 -10.21 -6.95
N LEU A 312 13.82 -10.29 -7.15
CA LEU A 312 13.12 -11.54 -7.46
C LEU A 312 12.83 -11.56 -8.95
N THR A 313 13.19 -12.65 -9.63
CA THR A 313 12.98 -12.82 -11.08
C THR A 313 12.34 -14.17 -11.34
N LEU A 314 11.27 -14.19 -12.12
CA LEU A 314 10.59 -15.41 -12.56
C LEU A 314 11.49 -16.16 -13.55
N VAL A 315 11.60 -17.49 -13.39
CA VAL A 315 12.30 -18.35 -14.35
C VAL A 315 11.52 -18.39 -15.68
N ASN A 316 12.17 -18.55 -16.82
CA ASN A 316 11.53 -18.39 -18.14
C ASN A 316 10.52 -19.48 -18.51
N ASP A 317 10.62 -20.66 -17.91
CA ASP A 317 9.86 -21.87 -18.28
C ASP A 317 9.04 -22.39 -17.10
N VAL A 318 8.11 -21.54 -16.63
CA VAL A 318 7.17 -21.88 -15.56
C VAL A 318 5.83 -22.30 -16.17
N ASP A 319 5.30 -23.42 -15.69
CA ASP A 319 4.03 -23.95 -16.15
C ASP A 319 2.85 -23.05 -15.79
N LEU A 320 1.92 -22.89 -16.75
CA LEU A 320 0.67 -22.17 -16.53
C LEU A 320 -0.27 -22.95 -15.59
N SER A 321 -1.03 -22.21 -14.79
CA SER A 321 -2.07 -22.76 -13.93
C SER A 321 -3.23 -23.31 -14.75
N THR A 322 -3.89 -24.34 -14.21
CA THR A 322 -5.07 -24.95 -14.83
C THR A 322 -6.23 -23.97 -14.92
N GLU A 323 -6.37 -23.09 -13.93
CA GLU A 323 -7.38 -22.04 -13.92
C GLU A 323 -7.16 -21.02 -15.05
N PHE A 324 -5.92 -20.56 -15.24
CA PHE A 324 -5.61 -19.59 -16.28
C PHE A 324 -5.76 -20.18 -17.69
N THR A 325 -5.25 -21.39 -17.91
CA THR A 325 -5.40 -22.09 -19.20
C THR A 325 -6.87 -22.33 -19.55
N ALA A 326 -7.70 -22.74 -18.59
CA ALA A 326 -9.14 -22.83 -18.78
C ALA A 326 -9.80 -21.48 -19.11
N ALA A 327 -9.35 -20.37 -18.51
CA ALA A 327 -9.85 -19.04 -18.84
C ALA A 327 -9.49 -18.62 -20.28
N VAL A 328 -8.27 -18.94 -20.71
CA VAL A 328 -7.79 -18.70 -22.08
C VAL A 328 -8.59 -19.51 -23.11
N ASP A 329 -8.83 -20.79 -22.85
CA ASP A 329 -9.58 -21.67 -23.76
C ASP A 329 -11.05 -21.25 -23.94
N ASN A 330 -11.59 -20.49 -22.99
CA ASN A 330 -12.96 -19.96 -23.04
C ASN A 330 -13.09 -18.61 -23.77
N LEU A 331 -11.98 -18.01 -24.20
CA LEU A 331 -11.99 -16.78 -24.98
C LEU A 331 -12.46 -17.06 -26.42
N PRO A 332 -13.40 -16.27 -26.96
CA PRO A 332 -13.77 -16.32 -28.37
C PRO A 332 -12.68 -15.65 -29.21
N ASN A 333 -12.79 -15.75 -30.54
CA ASN A 333 -12.07 -14.86 -31.44
C ASN A 333 -12.48 -13.41 -31.14
N PHE A 334 -11.53 -12.49 -31.17
CA PHE A 334 -11.78 -11.10 -30.85
C PHE A 334 -12.48 -10.38 -32.00
N ALA A 335 -13.68 -9.87 -31.71
CA ALA A 335 -14.44 -8.99 -32.58
C ALA A 335 -15.07 -7.85 -31.77
N LEU A 336 -14.95 -6.61 -32.25
CA LEU A 336 -15.50 -5.40 -31.59
C LEU A 336 -17.01 -5.24 -31.82
N GLU A 337 -17.47 -5.79 -32.94
CA GLU A 337 -18.87 -5.82 -33.38
C GLU A 337 -19.69 -6.89 -32.65
N GLU A 338 -19.05 -7.71 -31.81
CA GLU A 338 -19.69 -8.76 -31.03
C GLU A 338 -19.67 -8.42 -29.53
N LEU A 339 -20.85 -8.10 -28.97
CA LEU A 339 -20.98 -7.69 -27.56
C LEU A 339 -20.41 -8.73 -26.59
N GLU A 340 -20.64 -10.01 -26.85
CA GLU A 340 -20.18 -11.10 -25.97
C GLU A 340 -18.67 -11.30 -26.04
N SER A 341 -18.04 -11.11 -27.22
CA SER A 341 -16.59 -11.07 -27.36
C SER A 341 -16.00 -9.95 -26.49
N VAL A 342 -16.47 -8.71 -26.67
CA VAL A 342 -15.99 -7.55 -25.91
C VAL A 342 -16.19 -7.72 -24.40
N LYS A 343 -17.32 -8.27 -23.96
CA LYS A 343 -17.57 -8.56 -22.54
C LYS A 343 -16.61 -9.60 -21.98
N LYS A 344 -16.36 -10.70 -22.70
CA LYS A 344 -15.45 -11.76 -22.26
C LYS A 344 -14.01 -11.27 -22.15
N PHE A 345 -13.52 -10.49 -23.12
CA PHE A 345 -12.19 -9.89 -23.04
C PHE A 345 -12.08 -8.85 -21.93
N ASN A 346 -13.09 -8.00 -21.73
CA ASN A 346 -13.12 -7.08 -20.58
C ASN A 346 -13.06 -7.83 -19.25
N ALA A 347 -13.88 -8.88 -19.08
CA ALA A 347 -13.86 -9.71 -17.87
C ALA A 347 -12.52 -10.42 -17.66
N PHE A 348 -11.89 -10.87 -18.75
CA PHE A 348 -10.55 -11.48 -18.72
C PHE A 348 -9.49 -10.48 -18.24
N PHE A 349 -9.40 -9.29 -18.84
CA PHE A 349 -8.43 -8.26 -18.42
C PHE A 349 -8.74 -7.65 -17.05
N GLN A 350 -10.01 -7.60 -16.64
CA GLN A 350 -10.37 -7.20 -15.28
C GLN A 350 -9.87 -8.21 -14.25
N ARG A 351 -9.94 -9.51 -14.57
CA ARG A 351 -9.50 -10.59 -13.67
C ARG A 351 -8.00 -10.79 -13.65
N PHE A 352 -7.33 -10.80 -14.81
CA PHE A 352 -5.91 -11.15 -14.91
C PHE A 352 -5.01 -9.95 -15.24
N GLY A 353 -5.55 -8.73 -15.34
CA GLY A 353 -4.78 -7.61 -15.87
C GLY A 353 -4.37 -7.85 -17.32
N THR A 354 -3.32 -7.18 -17.77
CA THR A 354 -2.80 -7.26 -19.15
C THR A 354 -1.39 -7.81 -19.23
N HIS A 355 -0.66 -7.78 -18.11
CA HIS A 355 0.73 -8.17 -18.02
C HIS A 355 0.97 -9.06 -16.80
N VAL A 356 2.18 -9.61 -16.72
CA VAL A 356 2.71 -10.37 -15.59
C VAL A 356 3.97 -9.66 -15.10
N VAL A 357 4.12 -9.54 -13.78
CA VAL A 357 5.36 -9.07 -13.18
C VAL A 357 6.38 -10.21 -13.20
N THR A 358 7.40 -10.10 -14.04
CA THR A 358 8.45 -11.12 -14.16
C THR A 358 9.68 -10.80 -13.31
N SER A 359 9.82 -9.56 -12.86
CA SER A 359 10.86 -9.18 -11.92
C SER A 359 10.45 -7.96 -11.11
N CYS A 360 10.77 -7.95 -9.82
CA CYS A 360 10.64 -6.79 -8.94
C CYS A 360 11.78 -6.75 -7.91
N PHE A 361 11.97 -5.58 -7.30
CA PHE A 361 12.92 -5.42 -6.21
C PHE A 361 12.25 -5.63 -4.85
N GLY A 362 13.02 -6.12 -3.89
CA GLY A 362 12.64 -6.19 -2.48
C GLY A 362 13.55 -5.34 -1.62
N GLY A 363 12.97 -4.67 -0.62
CA GLY A 363 13.70 -3.75 0.23
C GLY A 363 12.79 -2.87 1.06
N GLY A 364 12.98 -1.56 1.00
CA GLY A 364 12.12 -0.58 1.67
C GLY A 364 12.16 0.76 0.95
N ALA A 365 11.26 1.66 1.31
CA ALA A 365 11.24 2.99 0.72
C ALA A 365 10.95 4.08 1.76
N ILE A 366 11.57 5.24 1.55
CA ILE A 366 11.28 6.48 2.26
C ILE A 366 10.55 7.39 1.29
N GLU A 367 9.30 7.71 1.56
CA GLU A 367 8.51 8.65 0.77
C GLU A 367 8.39 9.97 1.52
N ILE A 368 8.81 11.05 0.89
CA ILE A 368 8.66 12.42 1.40
C ILE A 368 7.53 13.08 0.61
N THR A 369 6.50 13.56 1.31
CA THR A 369 5.44 14.37 0.71
C THR A 369 5.56 15.81 1.19
N ALA A 370 5.97 16.71 0.31
CA ALA A 370 6.03 18.15 0.56
C ALA A 370 4.73 18.83 0.14
N SER A 371 4.15 19.65 1.02
CA SER A 371 3.01 20.52 0.72
C SER A 371 3.48 21.97 0.74
N VAL A 372 3.28 22.65 -0.39
CA VAL A 372 3.82 23.99 -0.63
C VAL A 372 2.67 24.96 -0.71
N GLU A 373 2.73 26.01 0.12
CA GLU A 373 1.78 27.10 0.09
C GLU A 373 2.11 28.02 -1.09
N THR A 374 1.56 27.70 -2.26
CA THR A 374 1.76 28.49 -3.48
C THR A 374 0.83 29.70 -3.46
N THR A 375 1.23 30.77 -2.77
CA THR A 375 0.62 32.10 -2.97
C THR A 375 1.00 32.71 -4.32
N LYS A 376 2.00 32.13 -5.00
CA LYS A 376 2.47 32.53 -6.33
C LYS A 376 2.05 31.46 -7.34
N THR A 377 1.23 31.86 -8.31
CA THR A 377 1.10 31.12 -9.58
C THR A 377 2.48 31.05 -10.22
N PHE A 378 2.93 29.85 -10.62
CA PHE A 378 4.12 29.72 -11.45
C PHE A 378 3.84 30.42 -12.79
N LYS A 379 4.63 31.44 -13.15
CA LYS A 379 4.36 32.26 -14.34
C LYS A 379 4.94 31.64 -15.61
N SER A 380 5.87 30.70 -15.47
CA SER A 380 6.57 30.05 -16.57
C SER A 380 6.98 28.61 -16.23
N ILE A 381 7.36 27.85 -17.26
CA ILE A 381 7.96 26.51 -17.11
C ILE A 381 9.32 26.61 -16.39
N GLU A 382 10.07 27.68 -16.62
CA GLU A 382 11.35 27.96 -15.96
C GLU A 382 11.18 28.16 -14.44
N ASP A 383 10.14 28.87 -14.00
CA ASP A 383 9.84 29.03 -12.57
C ASP A 383 9.58 27.66 -11.92
N MET A 384 8.85 26.80 -12.63
CA MET A 384 8.55 25.44 -12.17
C MET A 384 9.80 24.56 -12.11
N ARG A 385 10.70 24.64 -13.11
CA ARG A 385 11.99 23.93 -13.09
C ARG A 385 12.92 24.43 -11.98
N GLY A 386 12.93 25.74 -11.72
CA GLY A 386 13.66 26.34 -10.62
C GLY A 386 13.14 25.84 -9.27
N PHE A 387 11.82 25.77 -9.12
CA PHE A 387 11.18 25.23 -7.92
C PHE A 387 11.40 23.72 -7.75
N ALA A 388 11.28 22.94 -8.82
CA ALA A 388 11.60 21.51 -8.85
C ALA A 388 13.05 21.24 -8.41
N SER A 389 14.00 22.06 -8.87
CA SER A 389 15.40 21.99 -8.44
C SER A 389 15.57 22.28 -6.94
N GLN A 390 14.83 23.25 -6.39
CA GLN A 390 14.84 23.54 -4.96
C GLN A 390 14.26 22.39 -4.13
N LEU A 391 13.13 21.81 -4.57
CA LEU A 391 12.56 20.63 -3.94
C LEU A 391 13.51 19.43 -3.98
N ARG A 392 14.16 19.17 -5.13
CA ARG A 392 15.20 18.12 -5.23
C ARG A 392 16.32 18.33 -4.22
N ALA A 393 16.77 19.58 -4.02
CA ALA A 393 17.76 19.89 -3.01
C ALA A 393 17.25 19.64 -1.57
N VAL A 394 16.00 20.01 -1.27
CA VAL A 394 15.36 19.69 0.02
C VAL A 394 15.32 18.18 0.25
N PHE A 395 14.87 17.42 -0.74
CA PHE A 395 14.83 15.97 -0.65
C PHE A 395 16.23 15.35 -0.54
N GLY A 396 17.21 15.87 -1.28
CA GLY A 396 18.61 15.47 -1.16
C GLY A 396 19.14 15.66 0.26
N ASN A 397 18.83 16.79 0.91
CA ASN A 397 19.20 17.05 2.30
C ASN A 397 18.47 16.14 3.30
N VAL A 398 17.17 15.87 3.08
CA VAL A 398 16.37 14.99 3.96
C VAL A 398 16.78 13.53 3.80
N PHE A 399 17.13 13.09 2.60
CA PHE A 399 17.59 11.73 2.41
C PHE A 399 19.07 11.55 2.78
N GLY A 400 19.89 12.58 2.57
CA GLY A 400 21.29 12.64 2.94
C GLY A 400 21.50 13.20 4.34
N LEU A 401 20.83 12.67 5.36
CA LEU A 401 20.94 13.09 6.77
C LEU A 401 22.38 13.01 7.31
N GLY A 402 23.16 14.01 6.96
CA GLY A 402 23.91 14.83 7.88
C GLY A 402 23.52 16.28 7.61
N ILE A 403 23.13 16.98 8.67
CA ILE A 403 23.22 18.44 8.73
C ILE A 403 24.71 18.80 8.54
N ASP A 404 25.21 18.86 7.30
CA ASP A 404 26.39 19.67 6.99
C ASP A 404 26.43 20.12 5.52
N SER A 405 26.68 21.40 5.36
CA SER A 405 26.52 22.21 4.15
C SER A 405 27.71 22.15 3.17
N SER A 406 28.51 21.09 3.22
CA SER A 406 29.84 21.05 2.59
C SER A 406 29.92 20.28 1.27
N TYR A 407 28.89 19.51 0.88
CA TYR A 407 28.83 18.81 -0.41
C TYR A 407 27.93 19.49 -1.44
N THR A 408 28.20 20.76 -1.72
CA THR A 408 27.84 21.37 -3.01
C THR A 408 29.10 21.92 -3.65
N GLY A 409 29.84 21.05 -4.32
CA GLY A 409 30.85 21.49 -5.29
C GLY A 409 30.15 22.27 -6.41
N GLY A 410 30.29 23.60 -6.38
CA GLY A 410 30.03 24.47 -7.53
C GLY A 410 28.80 25.37 -7.48
N TYR A 411 27.76 25.06 -6.69
CA TYR A 411 26.62 25.98 -6.50
C TYR A 411 26.82 26.79 -5.22
N GLN A 412 27.34 28.01 -5.40
CA GLN A 412 27.62 28.95 -4.31
C GLN A 412 26.40 29.22 -3.41
N ARG A 413 26.60 28.91 -2.13
CA ARG A 413 26.19 29.53 -0.84
C ARG A 413 25.24 30.75 -0.74
N GLU A 414 24.72 31.35 -1.81
CA GLU A 414 23.90 32.58 -1.70
C GLU A 414 22.39 32.37 -1.65
N SER A 415 21.87 31.17 -1.93
CA SER A 415 20.44 30.91 -1.72
C SER A 415 20.22 30.07 -0.45
N ARG A 416 20.30 30.72 0.72
CA ARG A 416 19.40 30.33 1.83
C ARG A 416 17.98 30.62 1.35
N THR A 417 17.44 29.75 0.52
CA THR A 417 16.03 29.82 0.14
C THR A 417 15.24 29.71 1.44
N ASN A 418 14.43 30.73 1.74
CA ASN A 418 13.49 30.70 2.85
C ASN A 418 12.49 29.56 2.57
N LEU A 419 12.80 28.36 3.07
CA LEU A 419 11.96 27.16 3.01
C LEU A 419 10.78 27.23 3.99
N SER A 420 10.52 28.39 4.59
CA SER A 420 9.44 28.61 5.57
C SER A 420 8.06 28.22 5.05
N ASN A 421 7.88 28.09 3.73
CA ASN A 421 6.58 27.85 3.09
C ASN A 421 6.39 26.38 2.64
N ILE A 422 7.35 25.51 2.96
CA ILE A 422 7.28 24.08 2.61
C ILE A 422 7.10 23.28 3.90
N SER A 423 5.91 22.71 4.06
CA SER A 423 5.68 21.67 5.05
C SER A 423 5.94 20.31 4.41
N TYR A 424 6.48 19.33 5.13
CA TYR A 424 6.65 17.99 4.58
C TYR A 424 6.34 16.91 5.61
N THR A 425 6.00 15.73 5.10
CA THR A 425 5.79 14.50 5.88
C THR A 425 6.67 13.41 5.32
N ILE A 426 7.13 12.49 6.18
CA ILE A 426 7.98 11.37 5.79
C ILE A 426 7.26 10.08 6.17
N ALA A 427 7.18 9.15 5.23
CA ALA A 427 6.63 7.82 5.41
C ALA A 427 7.70 6.77 5.11
N LEU A 428 8.00 5.92 6.09
CA LEU A 428 8.84 4.73 5.91
C LEU A 428 7.95 3.56 5.50
N LYS A 429 8.37 2.81 4.48
CA LYS A 429 7.62 1.67 3.92
C LYS A 429 8.50 0.42 3.92
N GLY A 430 7.97 -0.67 4.46
CA GLY A 430 8.76 -1.88 4.76
C GLY A 430 9.59 -1.73 6.05
N GLY A 431 10.32 -2.77 6.41
CA GLY A 431 11.10 -2.84 7.64
C GLY A 431 10.25 -3.00 8.89
N ASP A 432 10.94 -3.00 10.03
CA ASP A 432 10.33 -3.12 11.35
C ASP A 432 9.55 -1.85 11.70
N MET A 433 8.26 -2.03 11.96
CA MET A 433 7.31 -0.97 12.31
C MET A 433 7.74 -0.20 13.56
N ALA A 434 8.55 -0.80 14.45
CA ALA A 434 9.11 -0.11 15.61
C ALA A 434 10.01 1.08 15.21
N TYR A 435 10.52 1.09 13.97
CA TYR A 435 11.32 2.17 13.43
C TYR A 435 10.55 3.12 12.49
N HIS A 436 9.21 3.04 12.45
CA HIS A 436 8.39 3.94 11.64
C HIS A 436 8.09 5.23 12.42
N ILE A 437 9.02 6.19 12.39
CA ILE A 437 8.82 7.50 13.03
C ILE A 437 8.04 8.44 12.10
N ARG A 438 6.92 8.98 12.60
CA ARG A 438 6.06 9.93 11.88
C ARG A 438 6.67 11.33 11.72
N ASN A 439 7.61 11.71 12.59
CA ASN A 439 8.20 13.04 12.59
C ASN A 439 9.73 13.01 12.77
N LEU A 440 10.43 12.50 11.75
CA LEU A 440 11.90 12.50 11.71
C LEU A 440 12.48 13.91 11.89
N ALA A 441 11.74 14.96 11.51
CA ALA A 441 12.16 16.35 11.64
C ALA A 441 12.28 16.84 13.10
N GLN A 442 11.70 16.12 14.08
CA GLN A 442 11.85 16.44 15.51
C GLN A 442 13.09 15.80 16.15
N LEU A 443 13.77 14.89 15.47
CA LEU A 443 15.00 14.27 15.96
C LEU A 443 16.23 15.11 15.58
N SER A 444 17.28 15.03 16.38
CA SER A 444 18.61 15.49 15.95
C SER A 444 19.09 14.67 14.76
N SER A 445 19.98 15.24 13.93
CA SER A 445 20.54 14.55 12.75
C SER A 445 21.08 13.16 13.10
N ASP A 446 21.84 13.04 14.19
CA ASP A 446 22.47 11.79 14.61
C ASP A 446 21.42 10.74 14.99
N LYS A 447 20.39 11.13 15.74
CA LYS A 447 19.31 10.22 16.14
C LYS A 447 18.45 9.80 14.94
N ALA A 448 18.18 10.73 14.01
CA ALA A 448 17.46 10.42 12.78
C ALA A 448 18.25 9.43 11.92
N SER A 449 19.56 9.66 11.76
CA SER A 449 20.47 8.78 11.02
C SER A 449 20.57 7.39 11.64
N GLU A 450 20.78 7.30 12.96
CA GLU A 450 20.80 6.04 13.71
C GLU A 450 19.47 5.27 13.54
N HIS A 451 18.34 5.99 13.60
CA HIS A 451 17.03 5.40 13.47
C HIS A 451 16.78 4.85 12.05
N ILE A 452 17.15 5.62 11.02
CA ILE A 452 17.07 5.17 9.63
C ILE A 452 18.01 3.99 9.41
N GLN A 453 19.21 3.99 9.97
CA GLN A 453 20.13 2.86 9.84
C GLN A 453 19.55 1.59 10.45
N LYS A 454 18.93 1.67 11.63
CA LYS A 454 18.21 0.55 12.27
C LYS A 454 17.03 0.07 11.41
N TRP A 455 16.26 1.00 10.84
CA TRP A 455 15.21 0.69 9.89
C TRP A 455 15.75 -0.01 8.63
N VAL A 456 16.81 0.49 7.99
CA VAL A 456 17.44 -0.12 6.82
C VAL A 456 17.94 -1.53 7.12
N GLN A 457 18.60 -1.73 8.27
CA GLN A 457 19.05 -3.06 8.71
C GLN A 457 17.87 -4.05 8.85
N SER A 458 16.72 -3.56 9.30
CA SER A 458 15.51 -4.37 9.46
C SER A 458 14.86 -4.79 8.12
N LEU A 459 15.13 -4.08 7.01
CA LEU A 459 14.60 -4.42 5.67
C LEU A 459 15.02 -5.80 5.21
N SER A 460 16.17 -6.26 5.65
CA SER A 460 16.65 -7.59 5.32
C SER A 460 15.73 -8.68 5.89
N VAL A 461 15.01 -8.41 6.98
CA VAL A 461 14.10 -9.34 7.64
C VAL A 461 12.66 -9.07 7.21
N GLN A 462 12.22 -7.81 7.17
CA GLN A 462 10.85 -7.46 6.81
C GLN A 462 10.84 -6.59 5.55
N PRO A 463 11.21 -7.13 4.38
CA PRO A 463 11.23 -6.34 3.16
C PRO A 463 9.82 -5.97 2.70
N LEU A 464 9.75 -4.99 1.81
CA LEU A 464 8.60 -4.64 1.00
C LEU A 464 8.93 -4.97 -0.45
N MET A 465 7.96 -5.50 -1.20
CA MET A 465 8.07 -5.59 -2.66
C MET A 465 7.84 -4.21 -3.26
N LEU A 466 8.89 -3.67 -3.87
CA LEU A 466 8.89 -2.36 -4.48
C LEU A 466 8.21 -2.44 -5.86
N ASN A 467 7.29 -1.53 -6.12
CA ASN A 467 6.46 -1.49 -7.33
C ASN A 467 6.90 -0.39 -8.32
N THR A 468 7.97 0.32 -8.02
CA THR A 468 8.44 1.47 -8.80
C THR A 468 9.24 1.02 -10.02
N ASN A 469 10.15 0.05 -9.88
CA ASN A 469 10.78 -0.59 -11.03
C ASN A 469 10.48 -2.09 -11.07
N MET A 470 9.74 -2.47 -12.10
CA MET A 470 9.34 -3.84 -12.38
C MET A 470 9.70 -4.19 -13.82
N HIS A 471 9.65 -5.47 -14.14
CA HIS A 471 9.69 -5.94 -15.51
C HIS A 471 8.37 -6.61 -15.84
N LEU A 472 7.59 -5.98 -16.71
CA LEU A 472 6.28 -6.47 -17.13
C LEU A 472 6.36 -7.15 -18.49
N VAL A 473 5.80 -8.35 -18.57
CA VAL A 473 5.67 -9.09 -19.83
C VAL A 473 4.18 -9.28 -20.16
N PRO A 474 3.73 -9.02 -21.39
CA PRO A 474 2.32 -9.20 -21.77
C PRO A 474 1.83 -10.64 -21.53
N LEU A 475 0.58 -10.81 -21.12
CA LEU A 475 -0.02 -12.14 -20.90
C LEU A 475 0.08 -13.03 -22.16
N SER A 476 -0.12 -12.43 -23.34
CA SER A 476 -0.05 -13.10 -24.64
C SER A 476 1.29 -13.79 -24.89
N TYR A 477 2.40 -13.28 -24.33
CA TYR A 477 3.73 -13.91 -24.45
C TYR A 477 3.73 -15.34 -23.88
N TYR A 478 3.16 -15.51 -22.68
CA TYR A 478 3.09 -16.82 -22.03
C TYR A 478 2.01 -17.70 -22.66
N VAL A 479 0.88 -17.12 -23.04
CA VAL A 479 -0.18 -17.85 -23.75
C VAL A 479 0.31 -18.40 -25.08
N ARG A 480 1.23 -17.70 -25.78
CA ARG A 480 1.73 -18.12 -27.10
C ARG A 480 2.43 -19.48 -27.08
N LYS A 481 3.09 -19.85 -25.97
CA LYS A 481 3.70 -21.19 -25.80
C LYS A 481 2.63 -22.29 -25.71
N TYR A 482 1.43 -21.96 -25.26
CA TYR A 482 0.32 -22.89 -25.00
C TYR A 482 -0.72 -22.90 -26.13
N ASN A 483 -1.25 -21.73 -26.50
CA ASN A 483 -2.28 -21.53 -27.53
C ASN A 483 -1.94 -20.25 -28.35
N PRO A 484 -1.24 -20.39 -29.49
CA PRO A 484 -0.81 -19.25 -30.32
C PRO A 484 -1.96 -18.39 -30.85
N ASN A 485 -3.10 -19.01 -31.19
CA ASN A 485 -4.27 -18.30 -31.70
C ASN A 485 -4.88 -17.42 -30.61
N ALA A 486 -5.15 -17.97 -29.42
CA ALA A 486 -5.66 -17.18 -28.31
C ALA A 486 -4.69 -16.06 -27.89
N ALA A 487 -3.38 -16.28 -27.98
CA ALA A 487 -2.39 -15.22 -27.75
C ALA A 487 -2.55 -14.05 -28.73
N GLN A 488 -2.79 -14.33 -30.02
CA GLN A 488 -3.05 -13.29 -31.03
C GLN A 488 -4.34 -12.51 -30.73
N GLU A 489 -5.41 -13.19 -30.34
CA GLU A 489 -6.68 -12.53 -29.98
C GLU A 489 -6.50 -11.65 -28.73
N ILE A 490 -5.74 -12.11 -27.74
CA ILE A 490 -5.36 -11.33 -26.55
C ILE A 490 -4.52 -10.09 -26.95
N ASP A 491 -3.58 -10.23 -27.89
CA ASP A 491 -2.78 -9.11 -28.40
C ASP A 491 -3.68 -8.04 -29.05
N LEU A 492 -4.62 -8.45 -29.91
CA LEU A 492 -5.57 -7.55 -30.58
C LEU A 492 -6.48 -6.84 -29.56
N ALA A 493 -7.08 -7.60 -28.64
CA ALA A 493 -7.97 -7.05 -27.63
C ALA A 493 -7.22 -6.10 -26.66
N SER A 494 -5.95 -6.38 -26.34
CA SER A 494 -5.11 -5.51 -25.51
C SER A 494 -4.82 -4.18 -26.19
N GLN A 495 -4.56 -4.19 -27.51
CA GLN A 495 -4.36 -2.95 -28.27
C GLN A 495 -5.61 -2.07 -28.25
N GLU A 496 -6.79 -2.65 -28.43
CA GLU A 496 -8.05 -1.91 -28.35
C GLU A 496 -8.36 -1.45 -26.92
N LEU A 497 -7.96 -2.21 -25.89
CA LEU A 497 -8.03 -1.78 -24.50
C LEU A 497 -7.15 -0.55 -24.24
N PHE A 498 -5.92 -0.53 -24.76
CA PHE A 498 -5.01 0.61 -24.61
C PHE A 498 -5.50 1.86 -25.36
N LYS A 499 -6.22 1.70 -26.46
CA LYS A 499 -6.91 2.82 -27.13
C LYS A 499 -8.22 3.22 -26.43
N ALA A 500 -8.58 2.59 -25.31
CA ALA A 500 -9.88 2.64 -24.64
C ALA A 500 -11.09 2.39 -25.57
N ASN A 501 -10.85 1.63 -26.64
CA ASN A 501 -11.79 1.24 -27.69
C ASN A 501 -12.36 -0.16 -27.49
N LEU A 502 -11.97 -0.88 -26.42
CA LEU A 502 -12.56 -2.17 -26.05
C LEU A 502 -14.00 -2.02 -25.52
N LYS A 503 -14.87 -1.46 -26.35
CA LYS A 503 -16.27 -1.17 -26.13
C LYS A 503 -17.05 -1.67 -27.33
N TYR A 504 -18.19 -2.30 -27.08
CA TYR A 504 -19.05 -2.78 -28.16
C TYR A 504 -19.52 -1.60 -29.03
N VAL A 505 -19.27 -1.71 -30.33
CA VAL A 505 -19.77 -0.76 -31.32
C VAL A 505 -21.01 -1.37 -31.95
N SER A 506 -22.19 -0.90 -31.53
CA SER A 506 -23.46 -1.37 -32.12
C SER A 506 -23.52 -0.97 -33.58
N SER A 507 -23.51 -1.96 -34.47
CA SER A 507 -23.63 -1.73 -35.91
C SER A 507 -25.05 -1.37 -36.37
N LEU A 508 -26.04 -1.31 -35.46
CA LEU A 508 -27.44 -1.05 -35.77
C LEU A 508 -28.09 -0.09 -34.76
N ASN A 509 -28.68 1.00 -35.26
CA ASN A 509 -29.60 1.88 -34.51
C ASN A 509 -30.98 1.19 -34.37
N PRO A 510 -31.47 0.83 -33.17
CA PRO A 510 -32.83 0.30 -33.02
C PRO A 510 -33.87 1.41 -32.79
N PRO A 511 -35.12 1.23 -33.31
CA PRO A 511 -36.23 2.17 -33.09
C PRO A 511 -36.82 2.09 -31.67
N PRO A 512 -37.46 3.17 -31.17
CA PRO A 512 -37.87 3.28 -29.77
C PRO A 512 -39.16 2.48 -29.46
N PRO A 513 -39.29 1.90 -28.25
CA PRO A 513 -40.45 1.12 -27.86
C PRO A 513 -41.60 1.98 -27.26
N PRO A 514 -42.87 1.55 -27.41
CA PRO A 514 -44.05 2.29 -26.93
C PRO A 514 -44.40 2.03 -25.44
N PRO A 515 -45.13 2.95 -24.78
CA PRO A 515 -45.39 2.92 -23.33
C PRO A 515 -46.63 2.10 -22.93
N ARG A 516 -46.65 1.61 -21.69
CA ARG A 516 -47.75 0.82 -21.09
C ARG A 516 -48.51 1.56 -19.98
N PRO A 517 -49.81 1.24 -19.74
CA PRO A 517 -50.68 1.94 -18.80
C PRO A 517 -50.87 1.25 -17.43
N ASP A 518 -51.34 2.05 -16.47
CA ASP A 518 -51.35 1.85 -15.00
C ASP A 518 -52.58 1.13 -14.40
N VAL A 519 -52.42 0.59 -13.17
CA VAL A 519 -53.45 0.02 -12.29
C VAL A 519 -53.24 0.51 -10.82
N PRO A 520 -54.30 0.68 -9.98
CA PRO A 520 -54.27 1.37 -8.67
C PRO A 520 -54.24 0.43 -7.41
N PRO A 521 -54.23 0.95 -6.15
CA PRO A 521 -53.38 0.43 -5.04
C PRO A 521 -54.08 -0.06 -3.73
N PRO A 522 -53.28 -0.47 -2.70
CA PRO A 522 -53.46 0.01 -1.32
C PRO A 522 -52.17 0.43 -0.53
N LEU A 523 -52.38 0.91 0.72
CA LEU A 523 -51.63 1.89 1.55
C LEU A 523 -50.47 1.42 2.49
N GLN A 524 -49.52 2.38 2.67
CA GLN A 524 -48.69 2.85 3.83
C GLN A 524 -47.50 2.08 4.51
N GLN A 525 -46.30 2.70 4.32
CA GLN A 525 -45.12 3.04 5.19
C GLN A 525 -44.20 1.99 5.89
N LYS A 526 -42.88 1.94 5.55
CA LYS A 526 -41.69 2.67 6.12
C LYS A 526 -40.34 1.90 5.92
N SER A 527 -39.35 2.48 5.21
CA SER A 527 -37.86 2.30 5.29
C SER A 527 -37.13 2.95 4.07
N SER A 528 -35.80 3.14 4.05
CA SER A 528 -35.12 4.30 3.38
C SER A 528 -33.99 4.10 2.35
N GLY A 529 -34.17 4.57 1.12
CA GLY A 529 -33.10 5.04 0.22
C GLY A 529 -33.47 6.35 -0.47
N CYS A 530 -32.53 6.99 -1.18
CA CYS A 530 -32.68 8.40 -1.56
C CYS A 530 -32.95 8.69 -3.04
N LEU A 531 -32.35 7.93 -3.97
CA LEU A 531 -32.46 8.15 -5.42
C LEU A 531 -33.25 7.04 -6.10
N LYS A 532 -34.13 7.38 -7.04
CA LYS A 532 -34.90 6.42 -7.84
C LYS A 532 -34.00 5.66 -8.82
N SER A 533 -34.28 4.38 -9.07
CA SER A 533 -33.68 3.66 -10.22
C SER A 533 -33.86 4.45 -11.52
N GLY A 534 -32.84 4.47 -12.37
CA GLY A 534 -32.79 5.25 -13.60
C GLY A 534 -32.26 6.68 -13.42
N THR A 535 -31.99 7.12 -12.18
CA THR A 535 -31.30 8.40 -11.94
C THR A 535 -29.89 8.32 -12.51
N PHE A 536 -29.51 9.26 -13.39
CA PHE A 536 -28.18 9.28 -13.99
C PHE A 536 -27.17 9.99 -13.08
N ILE A 537 -26.04 9.34 -12.83
CA ILE A 537 -24.90 9.90 -12.09
C ILE A 537 -23.81 10.28 -13.09
N LEU A 538 -23.27 11.48 -12.94
CA LEU A 538 -22.20 11.98 -13.79
C LEU A 538 -20.83 11.46 -13.31
N LEU A 539 -20.19 10.67 -14.16
CA LEU A 539 -18.85 10.14 -13.96
C LEU A 539 -17.77 11.20 -14.27
N SER A 540 -16.55 11.00 -13.76
CA SER A 540 -15.42 11.90 -13.97
C SER A 540 -14.93 11.95 -15.41
N ASP A 541 -15.27 10.95 -16.22
CA ASP A 541 -15.00 10.91 -17.67
C ASP A 541 -16.12 11.55 -18.51
N GLY A 542 -17.17 12.08 -17.85
CA GLY A 542 -18.29 12.78 -18.48
C GLY A 542 -19.43 11.91 -18.94
N ARG A 543 -19.34 10.60 -18.76
CA ARG A 543 -20.47 9.71 -19.01
C ARG A 543 -21.51 9.86 -17.91
N ASN A 544 -22.78 9.66 -18.30
CA ASN A 544 -23.88 9.48 -17.37
C ASN A 544 -24.16 7.99 -17.23
N LEU A 545 -24.13 7.46 -16.02
CA LEU A 545 -24.45 6.06 -15.74
C LEU A 545 -25.65 6.01 -14.78
N PRO A 546 -26.68 5.18 -15.04
CA PRO A 546 -27.82 5.09 -14.13
C PRO A 546 -27.34 4.53 -12.78
N VAL A 547 -27.95 5.00 -11.69
CA VAL A 547 -27.48 4.78 -10.32
C VAL A 547 -27.38 3.30 -9.95
N GLU A 548 -28.28 2.47 -10.47
CA GLU A 548 -28.27 1.01 -10.30
C GLU A 548 -27.08 0.31 -10.96
N ARG A 549 -26.35 1.00 -11.84
CA ARG A 549 -25.14 0.50 -12.50
C ARG A 549 -23.85 1.08 -11.91
N ILE A 550 -23.93 2.02 -10.98
CA ILE A 550 -22.76 2.57 -10.29
C ILE A 550 -22.20 1.49 -9.34
N GLN A 551 -20.89 1.38 -9.28
CA GLN A 551 -20.17 0.43 -8.43
C GLN A 551 -19.16 1.16 -7.53
N ALA A 552 -18.78 0.49 -6.44
CA ALA A 552 -17.64 0.94 -5.64
C ALA A 552 -16.37 0.95 -6.52
N GLY A 553 -15.61 2.03 -6.45
CA GLY A 553 -14.45 2.28 -7.30
C GLY A 553 -14.71 3.21 -8.49
N ASP A 554 -15.97 3.39 -8.91
CA ASP A 554 -16.31 4.36 -9.96
C ASP A 554 -15.90 5.77 -9.54
N MET A 555 -15.47 6.58 -10.51
CA MET A 555 -15.08 7.97 -10.30
C MET A 555 -16.23 8.89 -10.74
N VAL A 556 -16.80 9.65 -9.81
CA VAL A 556 -17.87 10.64 -10.04
C VAL A 556 -17.35 12.06 -9.89
N LEU A 557 -18.10 13.06 -10.35
CA LEU A 557 -17.73 14.47 -10.15
C LEU A 557 -18.42 15.07 -8.93
N ASP A 558 -17.66 15.78 -8.09
CA ASP A 558 -18.17 16.55 -6.94
C ASP A 558 -18.72 17.94 -7.35
N ILE A 559 -19.18 18.74 -6.38
CA ILE A 559 -19.65 20.13 -6.57
C ILE A 559 -18.62 21.06 -7.22
N ASN A 560 -17.34 20.73 -7.15
CA ASN A 560 -16.24 21.48 -7.74
C ASN A 560 -15.76 20.85 -9.06
N LEU A 561 -16.50 19.88 -9.60
CA LEU A 561 -16.13 19.09 -10.77
C LEU A 561 -14.79 18.37 -10.59
N LYS A 562 -14.44 18.02 -9.36
CA LYS A 562 -13.28 17.18 -9.05
C LYS A 562 -13.69 15.72 -9.03
N PRO A 563 -12.89 14.82 -9.62
CA PRO A 563 -13.12 13.39 -9.52
C PRO A 563 -13.12 12.93 -8.06
N SER A 564 -14.09 12.09 -7.70
CA SER A 564 -14.23 11.48 -6.38
C SER A 564 -14.61 10.02 -6.54
N ARG A 565 -13.96 9.14 -5.76
CA ARG A 565 -14.25 7.72 -5.77
C ARG A 565 -15.56 7.42 -5.04
N VAL A 566 -16.41 6.61 -5.66
CA VAL A 566 -17.53 5.95 -4.99
C VAL A 566 -16.96 4.87 -4.08
N VAL A 567 -17.14 5.01 -2.78
CA VAL A 567 -16.68 4.06 -1.75
C VAL A 567 -17.67 2.90 -1.60
N GLY A 568 -18.96 3.18 -1.80
CA GLY A 568 -20.02 2.19 -1.71
C GLY A 568 -21.29 2.65 -2.40
N VAL A 569 -22.05 1.70 -2.93
CA VAL A 569 -23.40 1.92 -3.45
C VAL A 569 -24.30 0.96 -2.72
N ASN A 570 -25.32 1.50 -2.09
CA ASN A 570 -26.30 0.73 -1.36
C ASN A 570 -27.68 1.03 -1.94
N HIS A 571 -28.58 0.06 -1.77
CA HIS A 571 -29.98 0.28 -2.08
C HIS A 571 -30.86 -0.28 -0.98
N MET A 572 -31.99 0.38 -0.82
CA MET A 572 -33.09 -0.03 0.02
C MET A 572 -34.38 0.01 -0.80
N PHE A 573 -35.51 -0.25 -0.17
CA PHE A 573 -36.82 -0.17 -0.82
C PHE A 573 -37.50 1.15 -0.50
N LEU A 574 -38.33 1.64 -1.43
CA LEU A 574 -39.06 2.90 -1.29
C LEU A 574 -40.02 2.87 -0.09
N ASP A 575 -40.63 1.70 0.13
CA ASP A 575 -41.45 1.37 1.30
C ASP A 575 -42.44 2.47 1.72
N GLY A 576 -43.22 2.95 0.75
CA GLY A 576 -44.25 3.95 0.96
C GLY A 576 -43.76 5.40 1.06
N LYS A 577 -42.48 5.67 0.80
CA LYS A 577 -41.99 7.02 0.55
C LYS A 577 -42.49 7.53 -0.81
N GLN A 578 -42.48 8.85 -0.98
CA GLN A 578 -42.83 9.51 -2.22
C GLN A 578 -41.57 9.96 -2.96
N PHE A 579 -41.60 9.92 -4.29
CA PHE A 579 -40.61 10.60 -5.11
C PHE A 579 -40.99 12.06 -5.35
N TYR A 580 -39.96 12.88 -5.49
CA TYR A 580 -40.02 14.29 -5.79
C TYR A 580 -39.05 14.61 -6.92
N GLY A 581 -39.29 15.74 -7.58
CA GLY A 581 -38.51 16.21 -8.72
C GLY A 581 -38.43 17.72 -8.77
N PHE A 582 -37.52 18.24 -9.59
CA PHE A 582 -37.48 19.67 -9.92
C PHE A 582 -38.26 20.01 -11.20
N SER A 583 -38.85 19.01 -11.83
CA SER A 583 -39.84 19.13 -12.90
C SER A 583 -40.83 17.96 -12.81
N GLU A 584 -42.04 18.16 -13.33
CA GLU A 584 -43.11 17.15 -13.31
C GLU A 584 -42.68 15.82 -13.95
N ASN A 585 -41.84 15.88 -14.99
CA ASN A 585 -41.37 14.71 -15.72
C ASN A 585 -40.07 14.08 -15.16
N ASN A 586 -39.51 14.62 -14.08
CA ASN A 586 -38.21 14.18 -13.56
C ASN A 586 -38.23 14.08 -12.02
N CYS A 587 -39.06 13.18 -11.50
CA CYS A 587 -39.07 12.83 -10.09
C CYS A 587 -38.10 11.67 -9.81
N PHE A 588 -37.03 11.96 -9.05
CA PHE A 588 -35.90 11.06 -8.89
C PHE A 588 -35.34 10.96 -7.46
N PHE A 589 -35.89 11.70 -6.48
CA PHE A 589 -35.38 11.69 -5.10
C PHE A 589 -36.50 11.59 -4.05
N THR A 590 -36.17 11.14 -2.84
CA THR A 590 -37.11 11.09 -1.69
C THR A 590 -36.97 12.30 -0.77
N GLY A 591 -37.91 12.50 0.16
CA GLY A 591 -37.97 13.73 0.98
C GLY A 591 -36.73 13.99 1.84
N GLY A 592 -36.03 12.95 2.29
CA GLY A 592 -34.78 13.05 3.04
C GLY A 592 -33.51 13.29 2.21
N HIS A 593 -33.59 13.40 0.88
CA HIS A 593 -32.40 13.58 0.04
C HIS A 593 -31.81 14.99 0.12
N ILE A 594 -30.48 15.09 0.18
CA ILE A 594 -29.76 16.35 0.39
C ILE A 594 -29.24 16.89 -0.93
N PHE A 595 -29.49 18.18 -1.15
CA PHE A 595 -28.97 18.92 -2.29
C PHE A 595 -28.14 20.11 -1.83
N ALA A 596 -27.13 20.48 -2.63
CA ALA A 596 -26.35 21.68 -2.38
C ALA A 596 -27.08 22.92 -2.91
N ARG A 597 -27.21 23.94 -2.07
CA ARG A 597 -27.74 25.26 -2.45
C ARG A 597 -26.68 26.13 -3.10
N ASN A 598 -25.45 26.08 -2.58
CA ASN A 598 -24.30 26.83 -3.09
C ASN A 598 -22.98 26.12 -2.77
N LYS A 599 -21.85 26.71 -3.22
CA LYS A 599 -20.50 26.19 -2.93
C LYS A 599 -20.06 26.40 -1.47
N SER A 600 -20.82 27.15 -0.66
CA SER A 600 -20.51 27.47 0.73
C SER A 600 -20.99 26.39 1.72
N ASN A 601 -21.24 25.16 1.25
CA ASN A 601 -21.76 24.05 2.06
C ASN A 601 -23.11 24.33 2.74
N GLU A 602 -23.95 25.13 2.10
CA GLU A 602 -25.37 25.23 2.47
C GLU A 602 -26.15 24.15 1.74
N PHE A 603 -26.97 23.42 2.50
CA PHE A 603 -27.72 22.29 1.98
C PHE A 603 -29.21 22.47 2.27
N PHE A 604 -30.04 21.75 1.52
CA PHE A 604 -31.45 21.67 1.83
C PHE A 604 -31.98 20.25 1.68
N VAL A 605 -33.11 20.01 2.33
CA VAL A 605 -33.91 18.80 2.24
C VAL A 605 -35.39 19.18 2.24
N LEU A 606 -36.24 18.27 1.75
CA LEU A 606 -37.68 18.45 1.84
C LEU A 606 -38.24 18.01 3.20
N SER A 607 -37.63 16.99 3.82
CA SER A 607 -37.97 16.55 5.17
C SER A 607 -36.73 16.31 6.02
N LYS A 608 -36.49 17.22 6.97
CA LYS A 608 -35.40 17.07 7.94
C LYS A 608 -35.66 15.91 8.89
N HIS A 609 -36.93 15.64 9.19
CA HIS A 609 -37.33 14.47 9.97
C HIS A 609 -36.93 13.15 9.28
N GLU A 610 -37.24 12.99 7.98
CA GLU A 610 -36.82 11.79 7.24
C GLU A 610 -35.31 11.66 7.18
N LEU A 611 -34.59 12.76 6.90
CA LEU A 611 -33.14 12.77 6.87
C LEU A 611 -32.53 12.30 8.20
N LEU A 612 -32.91 12.93 9.31
CA LEU A 612 -32.28 12.67 10.62
C LEU A 612 -32.71 11.34 11.23
N LYS A 613 -33.86 10.79 10.80
CA LYS A 613 -34.27 9.43 11.16
C LYS A 613 -33.30 8.37 10.60
N ASP A 614 -32.80 8.60 9.38
CA ASP A 614 -31.90 7.69 8.68
C ASP A 614 -30.43 8.01 8.99
N ASN A 615 -30.10 9.29 9.16
CA ASN A 615 -28.75 9.79 9.40
C ASN A 615 -28.72 10.83 10.53
N PRO A 616 -28.77 10.41 11.80
CA PRO A 616 -28.89 11.32 12.96
C PRO A 616 -27.71 12.28 13.11
N PHE A 617 -26.57 11.93 12.53
CA PHE A 617 -25.35 12.73 12.58
C PHE A 617 -25.31 13.88 11.57
N LEU A 618 -26.28 14.00 10.67
CA LEU A 618 -26.31 15.11 9.71
C LEU A 618 -27.03 16.35 10.26
N ASP A 619 -27.40 16.36 11.55
CA ASP A 619 -27.96 17.54 12.23
C ASP A 619 -26.96 18.68 12.40
N ASP A 620 -25.69 18.36 12.18
CA ASP A 620 -24.52 19.19 12.32
C ASP A 620 -24.23 20.02 11.05
N LEU A 621 -24.83 19.63 9.93
CA LEU A 621 -24.78 20.33 8.66
C LEU A 621 -25.76 21.50 8.65
N ASN A 622 -25.40 22.57 7.93
CA ASN A 622 -26.29 23.71 7.69
C ASN A 622 -27.37 23.33 6.66
N ILE A 623 -28.38 22.58 7.13
CA ILE A 623 -29.49 22.05 6.33
C ILE A 623 -30.76 22.85 6.59
N THR A 624 -31.27 23.47 5.54
CA THR A 624 -32.58 24.14 5.53
C THR A 624 -33.67 23.18 5.05
N GLU A 625 -34.78 23.11 5.77
CA GLU A 625 -35.97 22.37 5.32
C GLU A 625 -36.81 23.28 4.42
N VAL A 626 -37.10 22.83 3.20
CA VAL A 626 -37.85 23.61 2.21
C VAL A 626 -39.28 23.09 2.17
N GLN A 627 -40.26 24.00 2.08
CA GLN A 627 -41.66 23.61 1.96
C GLN A 627 -41.99 23.23 0.51
N ARG A 628 -43.02 22.40 0.33
CA ARG A 628 -43.57 22.11 -1.00
C ARG A 628 -44.02 23.41 -1.66
N ASP A 629 -43.92 23.44 -3.00
CA ASP A 629 -44.35 24.57 -3.84
C ASP A 629 -43.54 25.87 -3.63
N GLN A 630 -42.52 25.85 -2.76
CA GLN A 630 -41.61 26.97 -2.58
C GLN A 630 -40.49 26.91 -3.62
N SER A 631 -40.31 28.00 -4.38
CA SER A 631 -39.15 28.14 -5.24
C SER A 631 -37.88 28.30 -4.40
N MET A 632 -36.81 27.65 -4.85
CA MET A 632 -35.58 27.56 -4.09
C MET A 632 -34.38 27.40 -5.01
N GLU A 633 -33.21 27.77 -4.52
CA GLU A 633 -31.95 27.72 -5.27
C GLU A 633 -31.25 26.37 -5.08
N VAL A 634 -30.92 25.70 -6.19
CA VAL A 634 -30.16 24.45 -6.21
C VAL A 634 -28.97 24.55 -7.16
N MET A 635 -27.86 23.92 -6.78
CA MET A 635 -26.70 23.82 -7.65
C MET A 635 -26.93 22.75 -8.73
N LYS A 636 -26.68 23.13 -9.99
CA LYS A 636 -26.84 22.28 -11.17
C LYS A 636 -25.69 22.50 -12.15
N ILE A 637 -25.33 21.47 -12.90
CA ILE A 637 -24.40 21.61 -14.02
C ILE A 637 -25.08 22.32 -15.19
N ASN A 638 -24.39 23.29 -15.79
CA ASN A 638 -24.81 23.95 -17.02
C ASN A 638 -23.75 23.74 -18.11
N GLY A 639 -24.18 23.24 -19.27
CA GLY A 639 -23.35 23.02 -20.46
C GLY A 639 -23.01 21.56 -20.78
N ASN A 640 -22.43 21.36 -21.96
CA ASN A 640 -21.87 20.08 -22.40
C ASN A 640 -20.51 19.81 -21.73
N PHE A 641 -20.06 18.56 -21.76
CA PHE A 641 -18.78 18.15 -21.18
C PHE A 641 -17.62 18.97 -21.81
N GLY A 642 -16.82 19.65 -20.98
CA GLY A 642 -15.70 20.52 -21.39
C GLY A 642 -15.93 22.04 -21.20
N THR A 643 -17.18 22.50 -21.10
CA THR A 643 -17.54 23.88 -20.70
C THR A 643 -18.41 23.93 -19.45
N THR A 644 -18.50 22.79 -18.76
CA THR A 644 -19.41 22.56 -17.64
C THR A 644 -19.05 23.46 -16.47
N ALA A 645 -19.98 24.33 -16.07
CA ALA A 645 -19.90 25.08 -14.84
C ALA A 645 -21.05 24.62 -13.92
N VAL A 646 -20.77 24.54 -12.62
CA VAL A 646 -21.84 24.37 -11.63
C VAL A 646 -22.41 25.75 -11.33
N VAL A 647 -23.67 25.94 -11.69
CA VAL A 647 -24.43 27.19 -11.53
C VAL A 647 -25.55 26.98 -10.51
N CYS A 648 -26.08 28.09 -10.00
CA CYS A 648 -27.29 28.07 -9.19
C CYS A 648 -28.53 28.20 -10.11
N GLU A 649 -29.50 27.32 -9.97
CA GLU A 649 -30.78 27.35 -10.67
C GLU A 649 -31.91 27.50 -9.65
N THR A 650 -32.86 28.40 -9.91
CA THR A 650 -34.11 28.45 -9.13
C THR A 650 -35.05 27.36 -9.62
N VAL A 651 -35.42 26.44 -8.74
CA VAL A 651 -36.30 25.29 -9.02
C VAL A 651 -37.52 25.30 -8.11
N THR A 652 -38.59 24.63 -8.53
CA THR A 652 -39.75 24.32 -7.68
C THR A 652 -39.82 22.81 -7.51
N ILE A 653 -40.14 22.35 -6.30
CA ILE A 653 -40.22 20.92 -5.99
C ILE A 653 -41.61 20.40 -6.35
N TYR A 654 -41.66 19.41 -7.23
CA TYR A 654 -42.87 18.69 -7.61
C TYR A 654 -42.93 17.37 -6.87
N ARG A 655 -44.14 17.03 -6.42
CA ARG A 655 -44.44 15.71 -5.90
C ARG A 655 -44.83 14.81 -7.06
N ASP A 656 -44.22 13.63 -7.13
CA ASP A 656 -44.69 12.60 -8.04
C ASP A 656 -46.01 12.04 -7.49
N GLU A 657 -47.13 12.19 -8.19
CA GLU A 657 -48.41 11.61 -7.75
C GLU A 657 -48.54 10.13 -8.17
N THR A 658 -47.55 9.60 -8.90
CA THR A 658 -47.50 8.18 -9.24
C THR A 658 -47.39 7.34 -7.97
N GLN A 659 -48.20 6.28 -7.92
CA GLN A 659 -48.10 5.30 -6.87
C GLN A 659 -47.07 4.24 -7.21
N TYR A 660 -46.03 4.18 -6.39
CA TYR A 660 -44.97 3.20 -6.54
C TYR A 660 -45.19 2.00 -5.63
N ASP A 661 -44.77 0.83 -6.10
CA ASP A 661 -44.67 -0.35 -5.26
C ASP A 661 -43.67 -0.12 -4.13
N ALA A 662 -43.97 -0.63 -2.93
CA ALA A 662 -43.08 -0.55 -1.78
C ALA A 662 -41.70 -1.15 -2.07
N THR A 663 -41.59 -2.12 -2.98
CA THR A 663 -40.33 -2.79 -3.36
C THR A 663 -39.52 -2.04 -4.42
N VAL A 664 -39.93 -0.85 -4.85
CA VAL A 664 -39.12 -0.06 -5.79
C VAL A 664 -37.77 0.25 -5.13
N PRO A 665 -36.63 -0.09 -5.76
CA PRO A 665 -35.33 0.16 -5.17
C PRO A 665 -35.01 1.65 -5.19
N VAL A 666 -34.39 2.10 -4.11
CA VAL A 666 -33.90 3.45 -3.91
C VAL A 666 -32.45 3.41 -3.46
N TYR A 667 -31.61 4.19 -4.12
CA TYR A 667 -30.17 4.10 -4.04
C TYR A 667 -29.57 5.24 -3.23
N PHE A 668 -28.43 4.98 -2.61
CA PHE A 668 -27.56 6.01 -2.09
C PHE A 668 -26.10 5.66 -2.36
N LEU A 669 -25.34 6.68 -2.73
CA LEU A 669 -23.90 6.59 -2.99
C LEU A 669 -23.13 7.09 -1.77
N ILE A 670 -22.01 6.46 -1.46
CA ILE A 670 -21.02 6.97 -0.51
C ILE A 670 -19.80 7.35 -1.32
N VAL A 671 -19.31 8.59 -1.17
CA VAL A 671 -18.16 9.11 -1.93
C VAL A 671 -17.04 9.56 -0.99
N GLU A 672 -15.78 9.44 -1.44
CA GLU A 672 -14.58 9.69 -0.62
C GLU A 672 -14.30 11.18 -0.37
N ASN A 673 -14.89 12.10 -1.17
CA ASN A 673 -14.54 13.52 -1.08
C ASN A 673 -15.04 14.19 0.21
N GLU A 674 -14.31 15.24 0.65
CA GLU A 674 -14.62 16.02 1.87
C GLU A 674 -16.03 16.64 1.85
N THR A 675 -16.54 16.96 0.66
CA THR A 675 -17.87 17.55 0.50
C THR A 675 -18.99 16.50 0.54
N GLY A 676 -18.69 15.20 0.43
CA GLY A 676 -19.67 14.15 0.22
C GLY A 676 -20.62 14.39 -0.97
N THR A 677 -20.25 15.23 -1.93
CA THR A 677 -21.13 15.61 -3.04
C THR A 677 -20.85 14.81 -4.29
N TYR A 678 -21.88 14.66 -5.11
CA TYR A 678 -21.83 14.08 -6.44
C TYR A 678 -22.95 14.67 -7.31
N ILE A 679 -22.94 14.43 -8.61
CA ILE A 679 -23.92 15.00 -9.53
C ILE A 679 -24.90 13.92 -10.00
N ALA A 680 -26.20 14.13 -9.76
CA ALA A 680 -27.28 13.23 -10.15
C ALA A 680 -28.36 13.99 -10.94
N ASN A 681 -28.73 13.49 -12.13
CA ASN A 681 -29.61 14.17 -13.08
C ASN A 681 -29.24 15.65 -13.32
N GLY A 682 -27.93 15.94 -13.27
CA GLY A 682 -27.38 17.29 -13.38
C GLY A 682 -27.38 18.13 -12.11
N TYR A 683 -28.04 17.69 -11.03
CA TYR A 683 -28.11 18.41 -9.75
C TYR A 683 -27.02 17.95 -8.79
N VAL A 684 -26.47 18.88 -8.02
CA VAL A 684 -25.47 18.56 -6.99
C VAL A 684 -26.16 17.99 -5.76
N CYS A 685 -25.98 16.69 -5.59
CA CYS A 685 -26.51 15.90 -4.50
C CYS A 685 -25.43 15.69 -3.45
N ARG A 686 -25.84 15.34 -2.22
CA ARG A 686 -24.91 14.99 -1.13
C ARG A 686 -25.34 13.71 -0.44
N HIS A 687 -24.37 12.84 -0.24
CA HIS A 687 -24.41 11.77 0.75
C HIS A 687 -23.02 11.70 1.38
N SER A 688 -22.94 12.06 2.66
CA SER A 688 -21.68 11.99 3.39
C SER A 688 -21.78 11.00 4.52
N LEU A 689 -20.68 10.29 4.76
CA LEU A 689 -20.45 9.67 6.04
C LEU A 689 -20.43 10.75 7.13
N PRO A 690 -20.78 10.37 8.37
CA PRO A 690 -20.59 11.25 9.52
C PRO A 690 -19.13 11.70 9.64
N ARG A 691 -18.92 12.96 10.05
CA ARG A 691 -17.61 13.52 10.36
C ARG A 691 -17.01 12.80 11.56
N PHE A 692 -15.97 11.99 11.32
CA PHE A 692 -15.38 11.14 12.35
C PHE A 692 -14.79 11.96 13.50
N GLU A 693 -14.22 13.12 13.16
CA GLU A 693 -13.58 14.05 14.08
C GLU A 693 -14.56 14.58 15.13
N ARG A 694 -15.86 14.55 14.84
CA ARG A 694 -16.89 15.09 15.71
C ARG A 694 -17.49 14.06 16.67
N TRP A 695 -17.51 12.78 16.29
CA TRP A 695 -18.12 11.70 17.08
C TRP A 695 -17.26 10.44 17.15
N PRO A 696 -15.98 10.55 17.56
CA PRO A 696 -15.04 9.44 17.49
C PRO A 696 -15.47 8.26 18.38
N LYS A 697 -16.02 8.51 19.58
CA LYS A 697 -16.42 7.44 20.52
C LYS A 697 -17.65 6.68 20.00
N THR A 698 -18.62 7.42 19.47
CA THR A 698 -19.82 6.82 18.86
C THR A 698 -19.47 5.98 17.65
N LEU A 699 -18.61 6.46 16.76
CA LEU A 699 -18.23 5.72 15.56
C LEU A 699 -17.35 4.51 15.88
N ALA A 700 -16.52 4.58 16.92
CA ALA A 700 -15.80 3.41 17.43
C ALA A 700 -16.76 2.32 17.96
N CYS A 701 -17.83 2.69 18.67
CA CYS A 701 -18.85 1.73 19.12
C CYS A 701 -19.58 1.10 17.93
N LEU A 702 -20.05 1.92 16.99
CA LEU A 702 -20.72 1.44 15.78
C LEU A 702 -19.81 0.53 14.96
N GLN A 703 -18.53 0.89 14.81
CA GLN A 703 -17.54 0.04 14.15
C GLN A 703 -17.43 -1.32 14.84
N LYS A 704 -17.30 -1.36 16.17
CA LYS A 704 -17.19 -2.61 16.92
C LYS A 704 -18.47 -3.47 16.81
N ILE A 705 -19.65 -2.85 16.71
CA ILE A 705 -20.90 -3.57 16.40
C ILE A 705 -20.82 -4.18 15.00
N PHE A 706 -20.38 -3.41 14.00
CA PHE A 706 -20.35 -3.86 12.61
C PHE A 706 -19.18 -4.78 12.25
N THR A 707 -18.17 -4.88 13.11
CA THR A 707 -17.09 -5.88 12.98
C THR A 707 -17.32 -7.10 13.86
N SER A 708 -18.46 -7.19 14.56
CA SER A 708 -18.82 -8.38 15.34
C SER A 708 -19.04 -9.59 14.43
N ASP A 709 -18.20 -10.62 14.58
CA ASP A 709 -18.31 -11.88 13.85
C ASP A 709 -19.67 -12.58 14.05
N VAL A 710 -20.29 -12.39 15.21
CA VAL A 710 -21.61 -12.99 15.48
C VAL A 710 -22.68 -12.31 14.64
N LEU A 711 -22.67 -10.98 14.56
CA LEU A 711 -23.63 -10.25 13.74
C LEU A 711 -23.34 -10.46 12.25
N LYS A 712 -22.08 -10.36 11.82
CA LYS A 712 -21.68 -10.59 10.43
C LYS A 712 -22.16 -11.97 9.93
N ARG A 713 -21.95 -13.04 10.70
CA ARG A 713 -22.46 -14.39 10.35
C ARG A 713 -23.99 -14.47 10.25
N ASN A 714 -24.72 -13.71 11.05
CA ASN A 714 -26.19 -13.74 11.06
C ASN A 714 -26.83 -12.93 9.93
N PHE A 715 -26.12 -11.95 9.38
CA PHE A 715 -26.68 -10.96 8.46
C PHE A 715 -25.94 -10.84 7.11
N THR A 716 -24.81 -11.51 6.89
CA THR A 716 -24.14 -11.58 5.57
C THR A 716 -24.68 -12.75 4.72
N GLY A 717 -24.72 -12.57 3.39
CA GLY A 717 -25.09 -13.58 2.40
C GLY A 717 -26.60 -13.81 2.22
N LYS A 718 -27.44 -13.02 2.89
CA LYS A 718 -28.90 -13.12 2.79
C LYS A 718 -29.42 -12.19 1.70
N LYS A 719 -30.50 -12.61 1.02
CA LYS A 719 -31.17 -11.75 0.03
C LYS A 719 -32.04 -10.72 0.76
N LEU A 720 -31.81 -9.43 0.51
CA LEU A 720 -32.65 -8.36 1.03
C LEU A 720 -34.05 -8.44 0.41
N SER A 721 -35.08 -8.44 1.25
CA SER A 721 -36.49 -8.38 0.86
C SER A 721 -37.20 -7.34 1.73
N ILE A 722 -38.33 -6.82 1.28
CA ILE A 722 -39.10 -5.82 2.03
C ILE A 722 -39.55 -6.36 3.41
N MET A 723 -39.88 -7.64 3.49
CA MET A 723 -40.25 -8.29 4.75
C MET A 723 -39.06 -8.39 5.70
N ALA A 724 -37.90 -8.80 5.20
CA ALA A 724 -36.68 -8.84 6.00
C ALA A 724 -36.30 -7.44 6.50
N LEU A 725 -36.46 -6.42 5.64
CA LEU A 725 -36.18 -5.04 6.01
C LEU A 725 -37.09 -4.54 7.14
N ARG A 726 -38.40 -4.84 7.07
CA ARG A 726 -39.36 -4.51 8.14
C ARG A 726 -39.06 -5.22 9.46
N GLU A 727 -38.63 -6.48 9.41
CA GLU A 727 -38.20 -7.20 10.62
C GLU A 727 -36.90 -6.59 11.20
N MET A 728 -35.95 -6.17 10.36
CA MET A 728 -34.78 -5.42 10.83
C MET A 728 -35.17 -4.09 11.46
N GLU A 729 -36.16 -3.37 10.92
CA GLU A 729 -36.64 -2.13 11.51
C GLU A 729 -37.21 -2.37 12.91
N LYS A 730 -38.09 -3.36 13.06
CA LYS A 730 -38.65 -3.75 14.37
C LYS A 730 -37.54 -4.11 15.37
N MET A 731 -36.53 -4.85 14.92
CA MET A 731 -35.37 -5.19 15.72
C MET A 731 -34.59 -3.94 16.14
N ALA A 732 -34.27 -3.05 15.21
CA ALA A 732 -33.51 -1.84 15.49
C ALA A 732 -34.26 -0.90 16.44
N ASP A 733 -35.57 -0.74 16.25
CA ASP A 733 -36.44 0.03 17.15
C ASP A 733 -36.49 -0.59 18.54
N HIS A 734 -36.63 -1.92 18.65
CA HIS A 734 -36.58 -2.64 19.93
C HIS A 734 -35.24 -2.45 20.64
N VAL A 735 -34.12 -2.62 19.93
CA VAL A 735 -32.77 -2.44 20.47
C VAL A 735 -32.57 -1.00 20.97
N ALA A 736 -32.99 0.00 20.18
CA ALA A 736 -32.89 1.41 20.57
C ALA A 736 -33.75 1.75 21.79
N GLU A 737 -34.96 1.18 21.91
CA GLU A 737 -35.82 1.36 23.08
C GLU A 737 -35.19 0.74 24.34
N GLN A 738 -34.62 -0.47 24.24
CA GLN A 738 -33.91 -1.13 25.33
C GLN A 738 -32.65 -0.34 25.74
N LEU A 739 -31.91 0.17 24.75
CA LEU A 739 -30.74 1.02 24.98
C LEU A 739 -31.15 2.30 25.71
N LYS A 740 -32.19 3.00 25.24
CA LYS A 740 -32.73 4.21 25.88
C LYS A 740 -33.15 3.95 27.33
N LYS A 741 -33.88 2.86 27.60
CA LYS A 741 -34.27 2.44 28.96
C LYS A 741 -33.04 2.19 29.84
N ALA A 742 -32.03 1.51 29.31
CA ALA A 742 -30.83 1.19 30.05
C ALA A 742 -29.99 2.45 30.36
N LEU A 743 -29.88 3.38 29.40
CA LEU A 743 -29.24 4.69 29.56
C LEU A 743 -29.96 5.55 30.62
N SER A 744 -31.30 5.62 30.60
CA SER A 744 -32.07 6.36 31.60
C SER A 744 -32.01 5.75 33.01
N SER A 745 -31.68 4.46 33.12
CA SER A 745 -31.54 3.77 34.41
C SER A 745 -30.15 3.87 35.04
N ASN A 746 -29.22 4.64 34.44
CA ASN A 746 -27.83 4.76 34.87
C ASN A 746 -27.07 3.42 34.99
N ARG A 747 -27.54 2.35 34.34
CA ARG A 747 -26.94 1.01 34.37
C ARG A 747 -25.53 0.93 33.78
N PHE A 748 -25.09 1.99 33.10
CA PHE A 748 -23.78 2.06 32.43
C PHE A 748 -22.82 3.06 33.09
N ILE A 749 -23.19 3.66 34.23
CA ILE A 749 -22.29 4.51 35.00
C ILE A 749 -21.39 3.60 35.84
N PHE A 750 -20.09 3.60 35.55
CA PHE A 750 -19.10 3.02 36.45
C PHE A 750 -18.64 4.08 37.45
N VAL A 751 -18.63 3.70 38.73
CA VAL A 751 -17.82 4.34 39.76
C VAL A 751 -16.36 4.15 39.34
N HIS A 752 -15.56 5.22 39.38
CA HIS A 752 -14.12 5.24 39.08
C HIS A 752 -13.37 4.02 39.66
N GLU A 753 -13.31 2.92 38.91
CA GLU A 753 -12.19 2.01 39.01
C GLU A 753 -11.11 2.58 38.10
N THR A 754 -9.97 2.85 38.71
CA THR A 754 -8.72 3.46 38.23
C THR A 754 -8.09 2.68 37.08
N THR A 755 -8.85 2.48 36.00
CA THR A 755 -8.42 1.80 34.79
C THR A 755 -7.80 2.84 33.87
N ASN A 756 -6.52 3.09 34.13
CA ASN A 756 -5.48 3.68 33.28
C ASN A 756 -5.93 4.59 32.12
N ALA A 757 -5.59 5.88 32.25
CA ALA A 757 -5.46 6.88 31.16
C ALA A 757 -4.72 6.35 29.91
N LYS A 758 -3.96 5.25 30.02
CA LYS A 758 -3.30 4.53 28.93
C LYS A 758 -4.28 3.86 27.94
N GLN A 759 -5.48 3.46 28.35
CA GLN A 759 -6.49 2.89 27.44
C GLN A 759 -7.29 3.97 26.69
N GLU A 760 -7.53 5.13 27.31
CA GLU A 760 -8.11 6.29 26.63
C GLU A 760 -7.10 6.95 25.69
N SER A 761 -5.81 7.00 26.03
CA SER A 761 -4.75 7.41 25.09
C SER A 761 -4.71 6.51 23.85
N ILE A 762 -4.90 5.18 23.99
CA ILE A 762 -4.99 4.25 22.85
C ILE A 762 -6.24 4.50 21.97
N LEU A 763 -7.32 5.03 22.55
CA LEU A 763 -8.53 5.40 21.81
C LEU A 763 -8.37 6.77 21.11
N GLU A 764 -7.57 7.68 21.65
CA GLU A 764 -7.30 9.02 21.10
C GLU A 764 -6.14 9.05 20.08
N GLU A 765 -5.19 8.11 20.14
CA GLU A 765 -3.88 8.23 19.46
C GLU A 765 -3.84 7.94 17.94
N SER A 766 -4.98 7.72 17.26
CA SER A 766 -5.04 7.98 15.80
C SER A 766 -6.45 7.96 15.23
N THR A 767 -7.13 9.12 15.23
CA THR A 767 -8.36 9.38 14.45
C THR A 767 -8.25 8.92 12.99
N MET A 768 -7.07 9.04 12.36
CA MET A 768 -6.85 8.60 10.97
C MET A 768 -6.78 7.08 10.78
N THR A 769 -6.21 6.33 11.73
CA THR A 769 -6.19 4.86 11.66
C THR A 769 -7.58 4.30 11.93
N GLN A 770 -8.31 4.89 12.88
CA GLN A 770 -9.70 4.54 13.14
C GLN A 770 -10.59 4.91 11.96
N LEU A 771 -10.41 6.08 11.35
CA LEU A 771 -11.11 6.48 10.12
C LEU A 771 -10.83 5.51 8.98
N SER A 772 -9.57 5.14 8.73
CA SER A 772 -9.21 4.16 7.70
C SER A 772 -9.88 2.81 7.95
N ARG A 773 -9.81 2.28 9.18
CA ARG A 773 -10.49 1.03 9.55
C ARG A 773 -12.01 1.15 9.44
N TYR A 774 -12.58 2.28 9.82
CA TYR A 774 -14.02 2.55 9.69
C TYR A 774 -14.43 2.59 8.22
N LEU A 775 -13.67 3.27 7.36
CA LEU A 775 -13.89 3.30 5.91
C LEU A 775 -13.78 1.90 5.30
N THR A 776 -12.80 1.10 5.71
CA THR A 776 -12.72 -0.32 5.31
C THR A 776 -13.95 -1.10 5.76
N THR A 777 -14.38 -0.91 7.01
CA THR A 777 -15.58 -1.55 7.56
C THR A 777 -16.83 -1.15 6.78
N MET A 778 -17.00 0.14 6.47
CA MET A 778 -18.13 0.66 5.67
C MET A 778 -18.09 0.14 4.24
N THR A 779 -16.90 -0.02 3.67
CA THR A 779 -16.71 -0.63 2.36
C THR A 779 -17.15 -2.08 2.40
N GLU A 780 -16.71 -2.88 3.38
CA GLU A 780 -17.16 -4.27 3.56
C GLU A 780 -18.68 -4.36 3.74
N ILE A 781 -19.26 -3.46 4.54
CA ILE A 781 -20.71 -3.37 4.73
C ILE A 781 -21.42 -3.12 3.40
N ALA A 782 -20.92 -2.20 2.59
CA ALA A 782 -21.55 -1.81 1.33
C ALA A 782 -21.54 -2.92 0.25
N HIS A 783 -20.71 -3.95 0.38
CA HIS A 783 -20.70 -5.09 -0.56
C HIS A 783 -21.85 -6.08 -0.33
N ASP A 784 -22.55 -6.01 0.80
CA ASP A 784 -23.68 -6.88 1.12
C ASP A 784 -24.92 -6.05 1.46
N ASN A 785 -25.92 -6.06 0.57
CA ASN A 785 -27.11 -5.23 0.74
C ASN A 785 -27.92 -5.56 2.01
N TYR A 786 -27.93 -6.81 2.47
CA TYR A 786 -28.67 -7.21 3.67
C TYR A 786 -27.94 -6.72 4.92
N TRP A 787 -26.62 -6.88 4.95
CA TRP A 787 -25.79 -6.39 6.03
C TRP A 787 -25.77 -4.87 6.10
N SER A 788 -25.71 -4.21 4.94
CA SER A 788 -25.79 -2.75 4.80
C SER A 788 -27.10 -2.18 5.31
N ALA A 789 -28.24 -2.77 4.93
CA ALA A 789 -29.55 -2.36 5.44
C ALA A 789 -29.63 -2.47 6.96
N PHE A 790 -29.15 -3.58 7.54
CA PHE A 790 -29.08 -3.73 9.00
C PHE A 790 -28.17 -2.67 9.65
N ALA A 791 -26.97 -2.48 9.12
CA ALA A 791 -26.00 -1.53 9.66
C ALA A 791 -26.56 -0.09 9.65
N MET A 792 -27.22 0.30 8.55
CA MET A 792 -27.88 1.61 8.42
C MET A 792 -29.03 1.80 9.42
N LEU A 793 -29.82 0.76 9.67
CA LEU A 793 -30.91 0.83 10.66
C LEU A 793 -30.39 0.95 12.10
N ILE A 794 -29.38 0.16 12.47
CA ILE A 794 -28.73 0.28 13.77
C ILE A 794 -28.05 1.64 13.93
N TYR A 795 -27.35 2.10 12.89
CA TYR A 795 -26.75 3.44 12.83
C TYR A 795 -27.81 4.53 13.06
N GLY A 796 -28.92 4.49 12.32
CA GLY A 796 -29.99 5.49 12.43
C GLY A 796 -30.68 5.51 13.79
N ARG A 797 -30.93 4.33 14.40
CA ARG A 797 -31.69 4.21 15.67
C ARG A 797 -30.85 4.32 16.93
N CYS A 798 -29.65 3.74 16.91
CA CYS A 798 -28.76 3.73 18.08
C CYS A 798 -27.69 4.82 18.02
N GLY A 799 -27.29 5.28 16.82
CA GLY A 799 -26.22 6.25 16.66
C GLY A 799 -26.47 7.57 17.40
N GLY A 800 -27.67 8.14 17.28
CA GLY A 800 -28.04 9.36 18.01
C GLY A 800 -27.94 9.18 19.54
N LEU A 801 -28.38 8.04 20.06
CA LEU A 801 -28.29 7.71 21.49
C LEU A 801 -26.84 7.57 21.96
N PHE A 802 -25.99 6.93 21.15
CA PHE A 802 -24.56 6.85 21.44
C PHE A 802 -23.91 8.23 21.45
N ARG A 803 -24.15 9.06 20.44
CA ARG A 803 -23.61 10.42 20.37
C ARG A 803 -23.99 11.24 21.58
N ASP A 804 -25.28 11.20 21.95
CA ASP A 804 -25.78 12.01 23.05
C ASP A 804 -25.13 11.64 24.38
N VAL A 805 -24.72 10.37 24.55
CA VAL A 805 -24.13 9.86 25.80
C VAL A 805 -22.60 9.88 25.79
N LEU A 806 -21.98 9.55 24.67
CA LEU A 806 -20.53 9.35 24.55
C LEU A 806 -19.78 10.62 24.14
N ASP A 807 -20.34 11.41 23.23
CA ASP A 807 -19.65 12.56 22.63
C ASP A 807 -20.23 13.90 23.08
N ASN A 808 -21.55 14.01 23.34
CA ASN A 808 -22.19 15.26 23.76
C ASN A 808 -22.22 15.48 25.28
N GLN A 809 -22.35 14.41 26.07
CA GLN A 809 -22.26 14.51 27.53
C GLN A 809 -20.78 14.51 27.93
N LYS A 810 -20.36 15.48 28.77
CA LYS A 810 -19.06 15.43 29.48
C LYS A 810 -19.01 14.31 30.53
N ASN A 811 -19.76 13.23 30.33
CA ASN A 811 -19.80 12.08 31.20
C ASN A 811 -18.68 11.13 30.79
N GLU A 812 -17.48 11.38 31.28
CA GLU A 812 -16.30 10.50 31.15
C GLU A 812 -16.52 9.10 31.75
N THR A 813 -17.68 8.83 32.34
CA THR A 813 -17.98 7.62 33.13
C THR A 813 -18.67 6.51 32.35
N VAL A 814 -18.99 6.69 31.05
CA VAL A 814 -19.73 5.70 30.26
C VAL A 814 -18.80 4.88 29.37
N SER A 815 -18.78 3.56 29.60
CA SER A 815 -17.93 2.62 28.86
C SER A 815 -18.47 2.27 27.46
N CYS A 816 -17.67 2.59 26.43
CA CYS A 816 -17.92 2.26 25.03
C CYS A 816 -18.07 0.73 24.80
N SER A 817 -17.27 -0.07 25.49
CA SER A 817 -17.27 -1.53 25.32
C SER A 817 -18.59 -2.15 25.82
N LEU A 818 -19.09 -1.69 26.96
CA LEU A 818 -20.33 -2.20 27.54
C LEU A 818 -21.56 -1.80 26.75
N LEU A 819 -21.61 -0.58 26.21
CA LEU A 819 -22.69 -0.16 25.31
C LEU A 819 -22.70 -1.00 24.03
N THR A 820 -21.52 -1.24 23.46
CA THR A 820 -21.39 -2.09 22.27
C THR A 820 -21.88 -3.51 22.56
N ASP A 821 -21.37 -4.13 23.63
CA ASP A 821 -21.70 -5.51 23.98
C ASP A 821 -23.19 -5.64 24.36
N PHE A 822 -23.78 -4.61 24.97
CA PHE A 822 -25.21 -4.54 25.24
C PHE A 822 -26.02 -4.58 23.93
N VAL A 823 -25.68 -3.75 22.95
CA VAL A 823 -26.38 -3.74 21.65
C VAL A 823 -26.23 -5.07 20.93
N ILE A 824 -25.02 -5.64 20.87
CA ILE A 824 -24.78 -6.96 20.26
C ILE A 824 -25.68 -8.02 20.90
N LYS A 825 -25.71 -8.10 22.24
CA LYS A 825 -26.55 -9.08 22.97
C LYS A 825 -28.03 -8.89 22.72
N ARG A 826 -28.50 -7.65 22.57
CA ARG A 826 -29.92 -7.36 22.29
C ARG A 826 -30.32 -7.73 20.88
N VAL A 827 -29.45 -7.46 19.90
CA VAL A 827 -29.64 -7.91 18.52
C VAL A 827 -29.69 -9.44 18.47
N GLU A 828 -28.75 -10.13 19.12
CA GLU A 828 -28.72 -11.59 19.19
C GLU A 828 -29.97 -12.17 19.85
N SER A 829 -30.40 -11.60 20.98
CA SER A 829 -31.60 -12.04 21.69
C SER A 829 -32.85 -11.85 20.84
N PHE A 830 -32.95 -10.76 20.07
CA PHE A 830 -34.09 -10.53 19.19
C PHE A 830 -34.11 -11.54 18.05
N ALA A 831 -32.96 -11.75 17.40
CA ALA A 831 -32.81 -12.68 16.27
C ALA A 831 -32.92 -14.16 16.65
N LYS A 832 -32.80 -14.51 17.94
CA LYS A 832 -33.05 -15.89 18.44
C LYS A 832 -34.54 -16.13 18.74
N ASN A 833 -35.28 -15.07 19.06
CA ASN A 833 -36.67 -15.16 19.51
C ASN A 833 -37.70 -14.97 18.38
N ASN A 834 -37.25 -14.48 17.22
CA ASN A 834 -38.05 -14.24 16.01
C ASN A 834 -37.29 -14.82 14.82
#